data_AF-A0A1Y5GUP8-F1
#
_entry.id   AF-A0A1Y5GUP8-F1
#
_cell.length_a   1.000
_cell.length_b   1.000
_cell.length_c   1.000
_cell.angle_alpha   90.00
_cell.angle_beta   90.00
_cell.angle_gamma   90.00
#
_symmetry.space_group_name_H-M   'P 1'
#
loop_
_entity.id
_entity.type
_entity.pdbx_description
1 polymer ?
#
loop_
_entity_poly.entity_id
_entity_poly.type
_entity_poly.pdbx_seq_one_letter_code
_entity_poly.pdbx_strand_id
1 'polypeptide(L)'
;MTTVRSLQKMISVRRAMTFLTVAALSCSLSGCGGGGGGGSDSGSGSGDPSGSAVIGENEYSANCAGCHGAEGQGGVGPALNDVAYTLEELIDTIDSTMPPSNPSACEGDCAEDVAEYIFAELMGEDIPVDDDEEPEPDVTASEYYEQHVETDIVQSKCALCHTNGGLAQSTDLLFTQGNNRASRNEAVLTNFFYSQDDAYTYILSKVRGGSAHGGGVQLACEDSGFSALENFLQLLMGDDAPSDELCAEAFWEGIEMADAQHTLRRASLIIAGRLPGDDELLLAETGESGLRQALRNIMEGENFHEFLLRGANDRLLTKAFVGDGDLKFGDRHDVHYPELSNRSYAANIAAMEGDENADGEFITLLNGFRFAGAMAPLKLIAHIVENDRPYTEILTADYTMVNPHTNTIFRSEVEFEDESDLLTFKPGLNRGQILEDSDAEVIREEKSLGPFVASHGGFIDYPHAGLLNDVALLNRYPSTDTNRNRGRSRWTYYQFLNFDIEKSAARSTDPEDLADTNNPTLNNPACTACHSTLDPIAGAFQNYGDKGHYRGSNGGLHSLPTSYTNDNDSLFESGDLWYREMLEPGFKGEIVETENSLQVLAQRITDDDRFANSVVSFWWQALMSGAIQDAPELVSDKTYQAQFVAYEAQQETIQTLAADFKSGASGDTVFNLKDLLVDMAMSPWFRAASSKVELSEEQDVSLAVAGIGRLLTPEELALKTQAVTGILWGETENENSIDPRYDNLKDKFSTYYGGIDSFGITTRATELTPLMSNVAMRQALAISCPAVVMDFQRNVGDRLLFDSIDLSITPMTEATVQFDVGEHGSPISYQSALVVNRVGDKKLRFTIDNPAGSGNQNNRRVYIDRVQLSGPTGAVILSLEAEDIVASGGTALDYDGSASGNVDTTDGYTTWSMNSGYIEIPVTIDQMGNYQVTAIAYSSPIEDGVNPLLSAQINSVEYSTQNMGAIRIKEQLKALHKRFLGEELSSTSDELEASLALFQQLWLQRWDSGDEFALSDAADESCEAPEGVVFSDDDLQDPQYLASTWSRMLLYFMTDYKYLHE
;
A
#
# COMPACT_ATOMS: atom_id res chain seq x y z
N MET A 1 25.86 21.27 10.04
CA MET A 1 24.68 21.93 9.42
C MET A 1 24.95 22.60 8.06
N THR A 2 26.13 23.18 7.81
CA THR A 2 26.47 23.84 6.53
C THR A 2 26.90 22.86 5.41
N THR A 3 27.47 21.70 5.78
CA THR A 3 27.93 20.63 4.88
C THR A 3 26.80 19.68 4.43
N VAL A 4 25.83 19.38 5.31
CA VAL A 4 24.58 18.66 4.95
C VAL A 4 23.79 19.45 3.89
N ARG A 5 23.79 20.79 3.98
CA ARG A 5 23.22 21.67 2.94
C ARG A 5 24.02 21.69 1.64
N SER A 6 25.31 21.32 1.62
CA SER A 6 26.09 21.22 0.38
C SER A 6 25.91 19.87 -0.32
N LEU A 7 25.72 18.78 0.44
CA LEU A 7 25.32 17.48 -0.10
C LEU A 7 23.88 17.51 -0.65
N GLN A 8 22.93 18.10 0.08
CA GLN A 8 21.56 18.33 -0.43
C GLN A 8 21.55 19.23 -1.69
N LYS A 9 22.43 20.23 -1.76
CA LYS A 9 22.56 21.08 -2.97
C LYS A 9 23.17 20.32 -4.15
N MET A 10 24.11 19.40 -3.96
CA MET A 10 24.68 18.63 -5.08
C MET A 10 23.73 17.53 -5.59
N ILE A 11 22.97 16.90 -4.71
CA ILE A 11 21.94 15.91 -5.05
C ILE A 11 20.74 16.59 -5.74
N SER A 12 20.32 17.76 -5.26
CA SER A 12 19.20 18.53 -5.83
C SER A 12 19.56 19.23 -7.15
N VAL A 13 20.81 19.68 -7.35
CA VAL A 13 21.25 20.36 -8.58
C VAL A 13 21.45 19.40 -9.76
N ARG A 14 21.70 18.11 -9.54
CA ARG A 14 21.75 17.11 -10.63
C ARG A 14 20.37 16.58 -11.01
N ARG A 15 19.47 16.30 -10.05
CA ARG A 15 18.07 15.91 -10.36
C ARG A 15 17.27 17.06 -11.00
N ALA A 16 17.55 18.32 -10.65
CA ALA A 16 16.93 19.48 -11.30
C ALA A 16 17.40 19.69 -12.75
N MET A 17 18.56 19.17 -13.17
CA MET A 17 19.09 19.39 -14.52
C MET A 17 18.42 18.52 -15.59
N THR A 18 17.80 17.40 -15.17
CA THR A 18 16.96 16.56 -16.03
C THR A 18 15.53 17.13 -16.17
N PHE A 19 15.05 17.90 -15.19
CA PHE A 19 13.71 18.52 -15.19
C PHE A 19 13.64 19.94 -15.78
N LEU A 20 14.78 20.65 -15.98
CA LEU A 20 14.79 22.06 -16.39
C LEU A 20 15.05 22.33 -17.90
N THR A 21 14.78 21.38 -18.80
CA THR A 21 14.84 21.63 -20.26
C THR A 21 13.49 21.84 -20.95
N VAL A 22 12.35 21.77 -20.24
CA VAL A 22 11.01 21.98 -20.83
C VAL A 22 10.35 23.32 -20.43
N ALA A 23 10.77 24.00 -19.36
CA ALA A 23 10.06 25.18 -18.82
C ALA A 23 10.67 26.56 -19.16
N ALA A 24 11.40 26.73 -20.26
CA ALA A 24 12.02 28.00 -20.61
C ALA A 24 11.87 28.39 -22.10
N LEU A 25 10.64 28.40 -22.63
CA LEU A 25 10.35 29.12 -23.87
C LEU A 25 8.92 29.70 -23.93
N SER A 26 8.46 30.33 -22.85
CA SER A 26 7.16 31.01 -22.84
C SER A 26 7.17 32.22 -21.90
N CYS A 27 7.98 33.23 -22.25
CA CYS A 27 7.70 34.61 -21.87
C CYS A 27 8.60 35.58 -22.64
N SER A 28 8.12 36.10 -23.77
CA SER A 28 8.35 37.49 -24.14
C SER A 28 7.45 37.95 -25.30
N LEU A 29 6.66 38.99 -24.99
CA LEU A 29 6.15 40.06 -25.86
C LEU A 29 4.65 40.03 -26.20
N SER A 30 3.91 40.72 -25.34
CA SER A 30 2.68 41.43 -25.67
C SER A 30 2.96 42.56 -26.68
N GLY A 31 2.14 42.64 -27.73
CA GLY A 31 2.11 43.75 -28.69
C GLY A 31 0.70 43.97 -29.22
N CYS A 32 0.08 45.06 -28.77
CA CYS A 32 -1.25 45.55 -29.15
C CYS A 32 -1.26 46.16 -30.56
N GLY A 33 -2.32 45.97 -31.36
CA GLY A 33 -2.57 46.72 -32.60
C GLY A 33 -3.58 46.05 -33.54
N GLY A 34 -4.81 46.58 -33.59
CA GLY A 34 -5.94 45.99 -34.32
C GLY A 34 -6.17 46.44 -35.75
N GLY A 35 -7.30 46.00 -36.31
CA GLY A 35 -8.00 46.63 -37.43
C GLY A 35 -8.39 45.74 -38.62
N GLY A 36 -9.59 45.15 -38.56
CA GLY A 36 -10.63 45.31 -39.59
C GLY A 36 -10.60 44.48 -40.89
N GLY A 37 -11.54 43.55 -41.00
CA GLY A 37 -12.56 43.57 -42.07
C GLY A 37 -12.47 42.52 -43.19
N GLY A 38 -13.55 41.73 -43.32
CA GLY A 38 -13.93 41.08 -44.59
C GLY A 38 -14.33 39.62 -44.43
N GLY A 39 -15.62 39.34 -44.18
CA GLY A 39 -16.15 37.99 -44.01
C GLY A 39 -16.30 37.21 -45.31
N SER A 40 -16.53 35.91 -45.17
CA SER A 40 -17.86 35.31 -45.38
C SER A 40 -17.85 33.92 -44.79
N ASP A 41 -18.93 33.65 -44.08
CA ASP A 41 -19.29 32.40 -43.44
C ASP A 41 -20.09 31.53 -44.42
N SER A 42 -20.27 30.28 -44.00
CA SER A 42 -21.34 29.33 -44.34
C SER A 42 -21.29 28.57 -45.68
N GLY A 43 -21.20 27.23 -45.54
CA GLY A 43 -22.36 26.40 -45.87
C GLY A 43 -22.07 24.98 -46.36
N SER A 44 -22.37 24.00 -45.49
CA SER A 44 -23.13 22.76 -45.76
C SER A 44 -22.69 21.80 -46.88
N GLY A 45 -22.52 20.53 -46.53
CA GLY A 45 -22.83 19.37 -47.39
C GLY A 45 -23.16 18.21 -46.46
N SER A 46 -24.39 17.68 -46.35
CA SER A 46 -25.16 16.94 -47.37
C SER A 46 -24.23 16.20 -48.32
N GLY A 47 -24.27 14.85 -48.26
CA GLY A 47 -23.52 13.95 -49.13
C GLY A 47 -23.42 14.49 -50.55
N ASP A 48 -22.20 14.84 -50.94
CA ASP A 48 -21.83 15.17 -52.30
C ASP A 48 -21.07 13.95 -52.84
N PRO A 49 -21.62 13.20 -53.81
CA PRO A 49 -20.97 12.05 -54.43
C PRO A 49 -19.59 12.40 -55.03
N SER A 50 -19.30 13.68 -55.23
CA SER A 50 -18.03 14.15 -55.79
C SER A 50 -16.83 14.02 -54.85
N GLY A 51 -17.05 13.86 -53.53
CA GLY A 51 -15.99 13.69 -52.53
C GLY A 51 -15.40 12.28 -52.49
N SER A 52 -16.26 11.26 -52.43
CA SER A 52 -15.87 9.84 -52.47
C SER A 52 -15.27 9.47 -53.84
N ALA A 53 -15.85 9.94 -54.94
CA ALA A 53 -15.34 9.66 -56.29
C ALA A 53 -13.87 10.10 -56.52
N VAL A 54 -13.43 11.21 -55.90
CA VAL A 54 -12.02 11.68 -55.98
C VAL A 54 -11.08 10.82 -55.13
N ILE A 55 -11.55 10.33 -53.98
CA ILE A 55 -10.78 9.42 -53.12
C ILE A 55 -10.65 8.07 -53.81
N GLY A 56 -11.76 7.52 -54.32
CA GLY A 56 -11.83 6.30 -55.11
C GLY A 56 -10.96 6.34 -56.38
N GLU A 57 -10.89 7.48 -57.08
CA GLU A 57 -9.99 7.64 -58.24
C GLU A 57 -8.52 7.48 -57.85
N ASN A 58 -8.11 8.08 -56.73
CA ASN A 58 -6.73 8.01 -56.26
C ASN A 58 -6.35 6.58 -55.83
N GLU A 59 -7.24 5.91 -55.11
CA GLU A 59 -7.04 4.53 -54.67
C GLU A 59 -7.06 3.55 -55.86
N TYR A 60 -7.96 3.76 -56.83
CA TYR A 60 -7.98 2.98 -58.07
C TYR A 60 -6.66 3.12 -58.86
N SER A 61 -6.14 4.35 -58.97
CA SER A 61 -4.86 4.62 -59.64
C SER A 61 -3.68 3.96 -58.93
N ALA A 62 -3.69 3.95 -57.59
CA ALA A 62 -2.63 3.39 -56.77
C ALA A 62 -2.62 1.85 -56.78
N ASN A 63 -3.78 1.22 -56.64
CA ASN A 63 -3.89 -0.20 -56.31
C ASN A 63 -4.44 -1.08 -57.44
N CYS A 64 -5.20 -0.52 -58.38
CA CYS A 64 -6.00 -1.29 -59.34
C CYS A 64 -5.54 -1.09 -60.81
N ALA A 65 -5.22 0.15 -61.20
CA ALA A 65 -4.93 0.53 -62.58
C ALA A 65 -3.73 -0.21 -63.20
N GLY A 66 -2.78 -0.66 -62.38
CA GLY A 66 -1.62 -1.45 -62.84
C GLY A 66 -1.99 -2.78 -63.48
N CYS A 67 -3.12 -3.39 -63.07
CA CYS A 67 -3.62 -4.64 -63.65
C CYS A 67 -4.83 -4.43 -64.56
N HIS A 68 -5.73 -3.51 -64.20
CA HIS A 68 -7.01 -3.29 -64.89
C HIS A 68 -6.99 -2.12 -65.90
N GLY A 69 -5.88 -1.41 -66.01
CA GLY A 69 -5.73 -0.26 -66.90
C GLY A 69 -6.29 1.03 -66.31
N ALA A 70 -5.74 2.17 -66.75
CA ALA A 70 -6.07 3.49 -66.21
C ALA A 70 -7.51 3.94 -66.45
N GLU A 71 -8.20 3.33 -67.42
CA GLU A 71 -9.61 3.60 -67.77
C GLU A 71 -10.47 2.33 -67.59
N GLY A 72 -10.02 1.37 -66.77
CA GLY A 72 -10.72 0.10 -66.56
C GLY A 72 -10.78 -0.81 -67.79
N GLN A 73 -10.02 -0.52 -68.85
CA GLN A 73 -10.08 -1.22 -70.14
C GLN A 73 -9.50 -2.65 -70.12
N GLY A 74 -8.93 -3.07 -69.00
CA GLY A 74 -8.31 -4.38 -68.81
C GLY A 74 -6.85 -4.43 -69.30
N GLY A 75 -6.11 -5.38 -68.73
CA GLY A 75 -4.70 -5.59 -69.03
C GLY A 75 -4.24 -6.97 -68.58
N VAL A 76 -3.60 -7.04 -67.40
CA VAL A 76 -3.29 -8.31 -66.72
C VAL A 76 -4.54 -8.84 -66.01
N GLY A 77 -5.33 -7.95 -65.43
CA GLY A 77 -6.68 -8.22 -64.94
C GLY A 77 -7.73 -8.01 -66.03
N PRO A 78 -8.95 -8.56 -65.86
CA PRO A 78 -10.06 -8.35 -66.78
C PRO A 78 -10.44 -6.87 -66.91
N ALA A 79 -11.12 -6.51 -67.99
CA ALA A 79 -11.71 -5.19 -68.14
C ALA A 79 -12.84 -4.99 -67.10
N LEU A 80 -12.86 -3.81 -66.48
CA LEU A 80 -13.83 -3.38 -65.48
C LEU A 80 -14.92 -2.48 -66.08
N ASN A 81 -14.69 -1.93 -67.29
CA ASN A 81 -15.60 -1.01 -67.97
C ASN A 81 -16.66 -1.67 -68.88
N ASP A 82 -16.79 -3.01 -68.83
CA ASP A 82 -17.78 -3.78 -69.62
C ASP A 82 -18.19 -5.09 -68.89
N VAL A 83 -18.33 -5.01 -67.56
CA VAL A 83 -18.78 -6.12 -66.69
C VAL A 83 -20.06 -5.74 -65.96
N ALA A 84 -20.98 -6.68 -65.83
CA ALA A 84 -22.25 -6.49 -65.13
C ALA A 84 -22.11 -6.92 -63.66
N TYR A 85 -21.49 -6.08 -62.83
CA TYR A 85 -21.57 -6.16 -61.37
C TYR A 85 -22.60 -5.17 -60.86
N THR A 86 -23.28 -5.47 -59.75
CA THR A 86 -23.90 -4.42 -58.93
C THR A 86 -22.83 -3.69 -58.12
N LEU A 87 -23.12 -2.49 -57.60
CA LEU A 87 -22.18 -1.76 -56.76
C LEU A 87 -21.79 -2.58 -55.52
N GLU A 88 -22.76 -3.17 -54.83
CA GLU A 88 -22.55 -4.05 -53.67
C GLU A 88 -21.70 -5.29 -54.00
N GLU A 89 -21.95 -5.95 -55.14
CA GLU A 89 -21.11 -7.08 -55.59
C GLU A 89 -19.66 -6.64 -55.89
N LEU A 90 -19.47 -5.40 -56.33
CA LEU A 90 -18.16 -4.84 -56.62
C LEU A 90 -17.41 -4.49 -55.32
N ILE A 91 -18.10 -3.90 -54.34
CA ILE A 91 -17.56 -3.63 -52.99
C ILE A 91 -17.09 -4.94 -52.36
N ASP A 92 -17.97 -5.94 -52.26
CA ASP A 92 -17.67 -7.25 -51.68
C ASP A 92 -16.49 -7.92 -52.37
N THR A 93 -16.43 -7.81 -53.71
CA THR A 93 -15.35 -8.42 -54.50
C THR A 93 -14.02 -7.70 -54.24
N ILE A 94 -14.02 -6.38 -54.16
CA ILE A 94 -12.80 -5.60 -53.90
C ILE A 94 -12.31 -5.89 -52.48
N ASP A 95 -13.19 -5.74 -51.49
CA ASP A 95 -12.91 -5.94 -50.07
C ASP A 95 -12.32 -7.33 -49.79
N SER A 96 -12.94 -8.37 -50.35
CA SER A 96 -12.56 -9.75 -50.02
C SER A 96 -11.45 -10.34 -50.91
N THR A 97 -11.20 -9.78 -52.11
CA THR A 97 -10.32 -10.43 -53.10
C THR A 97 -9.31 -9.53 -53.81
N MET A 98 -9.36 -8.20 -53.68
CA MET A 98 -8.49 -7.29 -54.41
C MET A 98 -7.70 -6.37 -53.47
N PRO A 99 -6.41 -6.11 -53.74
CA PRO A 99 -5.57 -6.76 -54.76
C PRO A 99 -5.32 -8.26 -54.46
N PRO A 100 -5.25 -9.16 -55.47
CA PRO A 100 -5.24 -10.62 -55.25
C PRO A 100 -4.09 -11.19 -54.40
N SER A 101 -3.00 -10.43 -54.24
CA SER A 101 -1.86 -10.81 -53.40
C SER A 101 -1.94 -10.23 -51.98
N ASN A 102 -2.80 -9.25 -51.74
CA ASN A 102 -2.97 -8.58 -50.45
C ASN A 102 -4.34 -7.88 -50.35
N PRO A 103 -5.45 -8.61 -50.13
CA PRO A 103 -6.79 -8.01 -50.07
C PRO A 103 -6.92 -6.91 -49.01
N SER A 104 -6.25 -7.05 -47.86
CA SER A 104 -6.23 -6.03 -46.80
C SER A 104 -5.50 -4.73 -47.16
N ALA A 105 -5.05 -4.56 -48.41
CA ALA A 105 -4.57 -3.28 -48.92
C ALA A 105 -5.72 -2.35 -49.32
N CYS A 106 -6.94 -2.87 -49.49
CA CYS A 106 -8.13 -2.09 -49.79
C CYS A 106 -9.38 -2.84 -49.29
N GLU A 107 -9.69 -2.65 -48.01
CA GLU A 107 -10.85 -3.22 -47.31
C GLU A 107 -11.66 -2.07 -46.65
N GLY A 108 -12.94 -2.31 -46.34
CA GLY A 108 -13.86 -1.29 -45.80
C GLY A 108 -14.04 -0.10 -46.73
N ASP A 109 -13.90 1.11 -46.19
CA ASP A 109 -14.10 2.39 -46.91
C ASP A 109 -13.28 2.48 -48.22
N CYS A 110 -12.07 1.88 -48.28
CA CYS A 110 -11.28 1.84 -49.51
C CYS A 110 -11.99 1.04 -50.61
N ALA A 111 -12.58 -0.11 -50.25
CA ALA A 111 -13.29 -0.95 -51.20
C ALA A 111 -14.57 -0.27 -51.70
N GLU A 112 -15.26 0.44 -50.81
CA GLU A 112 -16.45 1.25 -51.11
C GLU A 112 -16.13 2.40 -52.07
N ASP A 113 -15.17 3.27 -51.71
CA ASP A 113 -14.77 4.42 -52.54
C ASP A 113 -14.28 3.98 -53.93
N VAL A 114 -13.48 2.91 -54.01
CA VAL A 114 -12.97 2.39 -55.28
C VAL A 114 -14.08 1.74 -56.11
N ALA A 115 -15.01 1.03 -55.48
CA ALA A 115 -16.16 0.44 -56.16
C ALA A 115 -17.06 1.54 -56.73
N GLU A 116 -17.36 2.58 -55.95
CA GLU A 116 -18.15 3.73 -56.40
C GLU A 116 -17.48 4.45 -57.58
N TYR A 117 -16.16 4.67 -57.53
CA TYR A 117 -15.43 5.24 -58.65
C TYR A 117 -15.49 4.36 -59.91
N ILE A 118 -15.29 3.04 -59.78
CA ILE A 118 -15.39 2.12 -60.92
C ILE A 118 -16.81 2.13 -61.50
N PHE A 119 -17.83 2.12 -60.64
CA PHE A 119 -19.23 2.06 -61.03
C PHE A 119 -19.69 3.36 -61.71
N ALA A 120 -19.36 4.51 -61.13
CA ALA A 120 -19.75 5.82 -61.62
C ALA A 120 -18.93 6.26 -62.85
N GLU A 121 -17.60 6.18 -62.77
CA GLU A 121 -16.71 6.83 -63.75
C GLU A 121 -16.18 5.87 -64.82
N LEU A 122 -15.99 4.57 -64.51
CA LEU A 122 -15.46 3.60 -65.48
C LEU A 122 -16.55 2.81 -66.20
N MET A 123 -17.63 2.47 -65.50
CA MET A 123 -18.81 1.81 -66.08
C MET A 123 -19.83 2.81 -66.61
N GLY A 124 -19.81 4.06 -66.11
CA GLY A 124 -20.73 5.12 -66.53
C GLY A 124 -22.17 4.86 -66.08
N GLU A 125 -22.34 4.10 -64.99
CA GLU A 125 -23.64 3.79 -64.38
C GLU A 125 -23.88 4.76 -63.22
N ASP A 126 -25.12 5.22 -63.06
CA ASP A 126 -25.46 6.08 -61.91
C ASP A 126 -25.38 5.23 -60.63
N ILE A 127 -24.68 5.72 -59.60
CA ILE A 127 -24.67 5.09 -58.27
C ILE A 127 -26.14 4.96 -57.81
N PRO A 128 -26.63 3.75 -57.47
CA PRO A 128 -27.97 3.59 -56.95
C PRO A 128 -28.08 4.41 -55.66
N VAL A 129 -28.81 5.52 -55.72
CA VAL A 129 -29.23 6.22 -54.52
C VAL A 129 -30.33 5.36 -53.92
N ASP A 130 -30.09 4.84 -52.73
CA ASP A 130 -31.07 4.02 -52.01
C ASP A 130 -32.28 4.91 -51.61
N ASP A 131 -33.23 5.04 -52.52
CA ASP A 131 -34.58 5.58 -52.27
C ASP A 131 -35.51 4.47 -51.70
N ASP A 132 -34.96 3.29 -51.37
CA ASP A 132 -35.67 2.15 -50.79
C ASP A 132 -35.00 1.68 -49.48
N GLU A 133 -34.49 2.60 -48.65
CA GLU A 133 -34.67 2.42 -47.21
C GLU A 133 -36.19 2.40 -46.97
N GLU A 134 -36.76 1.21 -46.70
CA GLU A 134 -37.87 1.18 -45.76
C GLU A 134 -37.42 2.04 -44.58
N PRO A 135 -38.17 3.08 -44.19
CA PRO A 135 -37.76 3.87 -43.05
C PRO A 135 -37.57 2.88 -41.90
N GLU A 136 -36.32 2.77 -41.39
CA GLU A 136 -36.12 2.54 -39.97
C GLU A 136 -37.25 3.32 -39.31
N PRO A 137 -38.13 2.65 -38.53
CA PRO A 137 -39.22 3.39 -37.91
C PRO A 137 -38.55 4.62 -37.29
N ASP A 138 -39.07 5.80 -37.62
CA ASP A 138 -38.73 7.01 -36.91
C ASP A 138 -39.24 6.74 -35.48
N VAL A 139 -38.45 5.95 -34.73
CA VAL A 139 -38.76 5.51 -33.39
C VAL A 139 -38.60 6.80 -32.65
N THR A 140 -39.72 7.50 -32.53
CA THR A 140 -39.76 8.74 -31.76
C THR A 140 -39.12 8.43 -30.41
N ALA A 141 -38.39 9.38 -29.82
CA ALA A 141 -37.74 9.15 -28.53
C ALA A 141 -38.69 8.48 -27.51
N SER A 142 -39.99 8.77 -27.59
CA SER A 142 -41.06 8.11 -26.84
C SER A 142 -41.23 6.61 -27.10
N GLU A 143 -41.24 6.16 -28.36
CA GLU A 143 -41.33 4.74 -28.70
C GLU A 143 -40.07 3.98 -28.27
N TYR A 144 -38.89 4.61 -28.42
CA TYR A 144 -37.61 4.02 -28.03
C TYR A 144 -37.54 3.88 -26.50
N TYR A 145 -37.96 4.93 -25.78
CA TYR A 145 -38.03 4.91 -24.32
C TYR A 145 -38.92 3.79 -23.80
N GLU A 146 -40.13 3.62 -24.36
CA GLU A 146 -41.06 2.57 -23.93
C GLU A 146 -40.48 1.16 -24.16
N GLN A 147 -39.74 0.96 -25.25
CA GLN A 147 -39.17 -0.32 -25.62
C GLN A 147 -37.89 -0.69 -24.86
N HIS A 148 -36.99 0.27 -24.62
CA HIS A 148 -35.61 -0.01 -24.19
C HIS A 148 -35.22 0.62 -22.83
N VAL A 149 -35.94 1.66 -22.37
CA VAL A 149 -35.55 2.41 -21.16
C VAL A 149 -36.51 2.18 -20.00
N GLU A 150 -37.82 2.21 -20.22
CA GLU A 150 -38.82 2.17 -19.14
C GLU A 150 -38.70 0.90 -18.28
N THR A 151 -38.76 -0.28 -18.88
CA THR A 151 -38.78 -1.53 -18.11
C THR A 151 -37.39 -1.90 -17.57
N ASP A 152 -36.38 -1.85 -18.45
CA ASP A 152 -35.08 -2.43 -18.19
C ASP A 152 -34.15 -1.49 -17.41
N ILE A 153 -34.45 -0.19 -17.35
CA ILE A 153 -33.64 0.81 -16.65
C ILE A 153 -34.47 1.54 -15.59
N VAL A 154 -35.55 2.24 -15.99
CA VAL A 154 -36.26 3.13 -15.09
C VAL A 154 -37.02 2.35 -14.03
N GLN A 155 -37.78 1.31 -14.38
CA GLN A 155 -38.50 0.49 -13.40
C GLN A 155 -37.57 -0.42 -12.58
N SER A 156 -36.56 -1.01 -13.24
CA SER A 156 -35.67 -2.00 -12.62
C SER A 156 -34.63 -1.37 -11.68
N LYS A 157 -34.17 -0.13 -11.97
CA LYS A 157 -33.07 0.53 -11.25
C LYS A 157 -33.50 1.89 -10.70
N CYS A 158 -33.85 2.85 -11.56
CA CYS A 158 -34.00 4.25 -11.14
C CYS A 158 -35.15 4.45 -10.15
N ALA A 159 -36.34 3.94 -10.47
CA ALA A 159 -37.56 4.10 -9.70
C ALA A 159 -37.51 3.40 -8.32
N LEU A 160 -36.50 2.57 -8.06
CA LEU A 160 -36.26 2.01 -6.72
C LEU A 160 -35.88 3.10 -5.70
N CYS A 161 -35.16 4.14 -6.15
CA CYS A 161 -34.73 5.26 -5.31
C CYS A 161 -35.44 6.56 -5.67
N HIS A 162 -35.62 6.83 -6.97
CA HIS A 162 -36.25 8.02 -7.54
C HIS A 162 -37.78 7.87 -7.59
N THR A 163 -38.41 7.71 -6.43
CA THR A 163 -39.87 7.65 -6.31
C THR A 163 -40.32 8.39 -5.06
N ASN A 164 -41.64 8.61 -4.94
CA ASN A 164 -42.19 9.30 -3.78
C ASN A 164 -42.01 8.43 -2.52
N GLY A 165 -41.29 8.95 -1.51
CA GLY A 165 -40.87 8.20 -0.33
C GLY A 165 -39.60 7.34 -0.52
N GLY A 166 -38.95 7.39 -1.70
CA GLY A 166 -37.66 6.76 -1.96
C GLY A 166 -36.47 7.63 -1.53
N LEU A 167 -35.26 7.06 -1.56
CA LEU A 167 -34.02 7.73 -1.15
C LEU A 167 -33.73 9.03 -1.93
N ALA A 168 -34.13 9.08 -3.20
CA ALA A 168 -33.89 10.22 -4.09
C ALA A 168 -35.16 11.09 -4.27
N GLN A 169 -36.10 11.04 -3.32
CA GLN A 169 -37.36 11.80 -3.39
C GLN A 169 -37.19 13.33 -3.42
N SER A 170 -36.03 13.83 -3.00
CA SER A 170 -35.67 15.26 -3.03
C SER A 170 -35.14 15.73 -4.38
N THR A 171 -34.99 14.82 -5.34
CA THR A 171 -34.51 15.15 -6.70
C THR A 171 -35.68 15.53 -7.63
N ASP A 172 -35.38 16.21 -8.72
CA ASP A 172 -36.37 16.54 -9.77
C ASP A 172 -36.79 15.31 -10.61
N LEU A 173 -36.08 14.19 -10.46
CA LEU A 173 -36.38 12.92 -11.11
C LEU A 173 -37.23 12.05 -10.18
N LEU A 174 -38.56 12.13 -10.32
CA LEU A 174 -39.52 11.31 -9.56
C LEU A 174 -40.35 10.41 -10.48
N PHE A 175 -39.95 9.14 -10.55
CA PHE A 175 -40.60 8.11 -11.35
C PHE A 175 -41.74 7.41 -10.60
N THR A 176 -42.71 6.91 -11.38
CA THR A 176 -43.85 6.13 -10.89
C THR A 176 -43.64 4.65 -11.17
N GLN A 177 -43.71 3.81 -10.14
CA GLN A 177 -43.58 2.36 -10.29
C GLN A 177 -44.85 1.70 -10.86
N GLY A 178 -44.67 0.58 -11.56
CA GLY A 178 -45.73 -0.32 -12.06
C GLY A 178 -46.13 -0.09 -13.52
N ASN A 179 -47.16 -0.81 -13.99
CA ASN A 179 -47.53 -0.85 -15.41
C ASN A 179 -48.17 0.46 -15.93
N ASN A 180 -48.05 0.72 -17.24
CA ASN A 180 -48.63 1.84 -17.99
C ASN A 180 -48.17 3.23 -17.50
N ARG A 181 -46.86 3.38 -17.27
CA ARG A 181 -46.24 4.62 -16.75
C ARG A 181 -45.22 5.27 -17.69
N ALA A 182 -44.87 4.61 -18.80
CA ALA A 182 -43.85 5.03 -19.76
C ALA A 182 -43.96 6.53 -20.10
N SER A 183 -45.09 7.00 -20.64
CA SER A 183 -45.25 8.41 -21.02
C SER A 183 -45.11 9.41 -19.86
N ARG A 184 -45.36 9.00 -18.61
CA ARG A 184 -45.19 9.86 -17.44
C ARG A 184 -43.73 9.91 -17.01
N ASN A 185 -43.06 8.75 -16.96
CA ASN A 185 -41.66 8.65 -16.55
C ASN A 185 -40.72 9.23 -17.60
N GLU A 186 -41.04 9.03 -18.89
CA GLU A 186 -40.39 9.69 -20.02
C GLU A 186 -40.45 11.20 -19.85
N ALA A 187 -41.64 11.77 -19.64
CA ALA A 187 -41.79 13.20 -19.44
C ALA A 187 -40.97 13.74 -18.26
N VAL A 188 -40.79 12.96 -17.19
CA VAL A 188 -39.91 13.34 -16.07
C VAL A 188 -38.45 13.44 -16.53
N LEU A 189 -37.95 12.41 -17.22
CA LEU A 189 -36.57 12.38 -17.70
C LEU A 189 -36.31 13.44 -18.78
N THR A 190 -37.22 13.61 -19.74
CA THR A 190 -37.13 14.61 -20.81
C THR A 190 -37.22 16.04 -20.28
N ASN A 191 -38.11 16.34 -19.32
CA ASN A 191 -38.18 17.67 -18.72
C ASN A 191 -36.90 17.99 -17.95
N PHE A 192 -36.33 17.00 -17.25
CA PHE A 192 -35.05 17.16 -16.58
C PHE A 192 -33.93 17.44 -17.59
N PHE A 193 -33.88 16.67 -18.68
CA PHE A 193 -32.90 16.85 -19.76
C PHE A 193 -32.91 18.29 -20.31
N TYR A 194 -34.07 18.85 -20.61
CA TYR A 194 -34.15 20.23 -21.13
C TYR A 194 -34.04 21.32 -20.06
N SER A 195 -33.97 20.95 -18.77
CA SER A 195 -33.84 21.94 -17.68
C SER A 195 -32.40 22.37 -17.41
N GLN A 196 -31.41 21.68 -17.98
CA GLN A 196 -29.98 21.91 -17.73
C GLN A 196 -29.18 21.86 -19.03
N ASP A 197 -28.23 22.76 -19.21
CA ASP A 197 -27.46 22.89 -20.45
C ASP A 197 -26.51 21.69 -20.69
N ASP A 198 -26.08 20.99 -19.64
CA ASP A 198 -25.14 19.87 -19.66
C ASP A 198 -25.79 18.51 -19.33
N ALA A 199 -27.12 18.40 -19.48
CA ALA A 199 -27.89 17.25 -19.00
C ALA A 199 -27.46 15.90 -19.62
N TYR A 200 -27.03 15.88 -20.89
CA TYR A 200 -26.54 14.68 -21.56
C TYR A 200 -25.36 14.05 -20.81
N THR A 201 -24.28 14.81 -20.65
CA THR A 201 -23.07 14.39 -19.93
C THR A 201 -23.37 14.17 -18.45
N TYR A 202 -24.21 15.01 -17.84
CA TYR A 202 -24.58 14.88 -16.44
C TYR A 202 -25.33 13.57 -16.13
N ILE A 203 -26.35 13.22 -16.94
CA ILE A 203 -27.14 11.99 -16.73
C ILE A 203 -26.25 10.75 -16.95
N LEU A 204 -25.47 10.72 -18.04
CA LEU A 204 -24.60 9.58 -18.35
C LEU A 204 -23.47 9.42 -17.34
N SER A 205 -22.98 10.52 -16.75
CA SER A 205 -22.07 10.44 -15.61
C SER A 205 -22.77 9.93 -14.35
N LYS A 206 -23.95 10.47 -14.00
CA LYS A 206 -24.70 10.08 -12.79
C LYS A 206 -25.05 8.60 -12.75
N VAL A 207 -25.49 8.01 -13.86
CA VAL A 207 -25.83 6.58 -13.91
C VAL A 207 -24.62 5.69 -13.76
N ARG A 208 -23.43 6.17 -14.11
CA ARG A 208 -22.13 5.52 -13.88
C ARG A 208 -21.52 5.88 -12.52
N GLY A 209 -22.29 6.47 -11.61
CA GLY A 209 -21.87 6.80 -10.25
C GLY A 209 -21.20 8.17 -10.08
N GLY A 210 -20.86 8.85 -11.18
CA GLY A 210 -20.25 10.17 -11.18
C GLY A 210 -21.18 11.27 -10.66
N SER A 211 -20.66 12.49 -10.55
CA SER A 211 -21.36 13.63 -9.93
C SER A 211 -21.86 13.31 -8.51
N ALA A 212 -21.15 12.43 -7.77
CA ALA A 212 -21.57 11.87 -6.48
C ALA A 212 -23.01 11.32 -6.46
N HIS A 213 -23.30 10.35 -7.33
CA HIS A 213 -24.58 9.64 -7.25
C HIS A 213 -24.63 8.75 -6.00
N GLY A 214 -25.57 9.01 -5.08
CA GLY A 214 -25.65 8.32 -3.78
C GLY A 214 -25.91 6.81 -3.86
N GLY A 215 -26.37 6.29 -5.01
CA GLY A 215 -26.49 4.86 -5.27
C GLY A 215 -25.22 4.19 -5.80
N GLY A 216 -24.16 4.95 -6.09
CA GLY A 216 -23.00 4.48 -6.86
C GLY A 216 -23.36 4.18 -8.32
N VAL A 217 -22.53 3.36 -8.98
CA VAL A 217 -22.72 2.89 -10.37
C VAL A 217 -24.06 2.12 -10.49
N GLN A 218 -24.95 2.60 -11.35
CA GLN A 218 -26.23 1.95 -11.69
C GLN A 218 -26.20 1.27 -13.06
N LEU A 219 -25.49 1.87 -14.02
CA LEU A 219 -25.25 1.38 -15.36
C LEU A 219 -23.75 1.56 -15.63
N ALA A 220 -23.01 0.48 -15.84
CA ALA A 220 -21.60 0.52 -16.25
C ALA A 220 -21.50 0.74 -17.77
N CYS A 221 -20.34 1.17 -18.26
CA CYS A 221 -20.12 1.40 -19.70
C CYS A 221 -20.44 0.20 -20.59
N GLU A 222 -20.13 -1.02 -20.12
CA GLU A 222 -20.39 -2.27 -20.81
C GLU A 222 -21.85 -2.77 -20.70
N ASP A 223 -22.68 -2.13 -19.87
CA ASP A 223 -24.09 -2.51 -19.75
C ASP A 223 -24.87 -2.10 -20.99
N SER A 224 -25.63 -3.04 -21.58
CA SER A 224 -26.55 -2.72 -22.67
C SER A 224 -27.58 -1.65 -22.30
N GLY A 225 -27.90 -1.53 -21.00
CA GLY A 225 -28.76 -0.47 -20.48
C GLY A 225 -28.10 0.92 -20.53
N PHE A 226 -26.78 1.02 -20.41
CA PHE A 226 -26.07 2.30 -20.58
C PHE A 226 -26.20 2.77 -22.02
N SER A 227 -25.85 1.92 -22.99
CA SER A 227 -25.98 2.24 -24.42
C SER A 227 -27.43 2.58 -24.80
N ALA A 228 -28.42 1.87 -24.24
CA ALA A 228 -29.83 2.20 -24.48
C ALA A 228 -30.21 3.57 -23.91
N LEU A 229 -29.73 3.94 -22.73
CA LEU A 229 -29.97 5.27 -22.16
C LEU A 229 -29.28 6.36 -22.98
N GLU A 230 -28.02 6.15 -23.39
CA GLU A 230 -27.26 7.06 -24.24
C GLU A 230 -27.96 7.33 -25.56
N ASN A 231 -28.36 6.28 -26.27
CA ASN A 231 -29.14 6.38 -27.51
C ASN A 231 -30.44 7.19 -27.31
N PHE A 232 -31.18 6.95 -26.23
CA PHE A 232 -32.37 7.75 -25.92
C PHE A 232 -32.05 9.24 -25.73
N LEU A 233 -30.96 9.57 -25.04
CA LEU A 233 -30.55 10.96 -24.83
C LEU A 233 -30.04 11.61 -26.13
N GLN A 234 -29.37 10.86 -27.00
CA GLN A 234 -28.98 11.30 -28.33
C GLN A 234 -30.23 11.62 -29.17
N LEU A 235 -31.27 10.77 -29.15
CA LEU A 235 -32.57 11.03 -29.80
C LEU A 235 -33.25 12.30 -29.28
N LEU A 236 -33.08 12.67 -28.00
CA LEU A 236 -33.58 13.93 -27.44
C LEU A 236 -32.78 15.16 -27.88
N MET A 237 -31.49 14.98 -28.17
CA MET A 237 -30.58 16.06 -28.59
C MET A 237 -30.64 16.32 -30.09
N GLY A 238 -30.90 15.30 -30.90
CA GLY A 238 -30.96 15.39 -32.37
C GLY A 238 -29.58 15.61 -32.99
N ASP A 239 -29.51 16.45 -34.03
CA ASP A 239 -28.30 16.68 -34.84
C ASP A 239 -27.08 17.22 -34.04
N ASP A 240 -27.29 17.74 -32.82
CA ASP A 240 -26.23 18.25 -31.94
C ASP A 240 -25.65 17.16 -31.00
N ALA A 241 -26.11 15.90 -31.11
CA ALA A 241 -25.66 14.79 -30.28
C ALA A 241 -24.17 14.45 -30.49
N PRO A 242 -23.37 14.25 -29.41
CA PRO A 242 -22.01 13.73 -29.53
C PRO A 242 -21.99 12.32 -30.14
N SER A 243 -20.96 11.99 -30.92
CA SER A 243 -20.68 10.60 -31.32
C SER A 243 -20.35 9.75 -30.09
N ASP A 244 -20.64 8.44 -30.13
CA ASP A 244 -20.39 7.46 -29.05
C ASP A 244 -18.95 7.55 -28.52
N GLU A 245 -18.74 8.31 -27.45
CA GLU A 245 -17.40 8.62 -26.94
C GLU A 245 -17.41 9.04 -25.46
N LEU A 246 -18.24 8.39 -24.64
CA LEU A 246 -18.28 8.64 -23.19
C LEU A 246 -17.64 7.55 -22.33
N CYS A 247 -17.29 6.41 -22.94
CA CYS A 247 -16.58 5.30 -22.32
C CYS A 247 -15.14 5.30 -22.84
N ALA A 248 -14.22 5.78 -22.01
CA ALA A 248 -12.82 6.03 -22.39
C ALA A 248 -12.05 4.72 -22.69
N GLU A 249 -10.95 4.88 -23.43
CA GLU A 249 -9.91 3.90 -23.75
C GLU A 249 -9.48 3.06 -22.53
N ALA A 250 -8.89 1.88 -22.77
CA ALA A 250 -8.50 0.95 -21.71
C ALA A 250 -7.61 1.65 -20.66
N PHE A 251 -8.10 1.80 -19.42
CA PHE A 251 -7.46 2.53 -18.33
C PHE A 251 -5.99 2.15 -18.08
N TRP A 252 -5.61 0.90 -18.40
CA TRP A 252 -4.26 0.35 -18.22
C TRP A 252 -3.40 0.37 -19.49
N GLU A 253 -3.87 0.99 -20.57
CA GLU A 253 -3.13 1.05 -21.83
C GLU A 253 -1.79 1.79 -21.66
N GLY A 254 -0.72 1.20 -22.21
CA GLY A 254 0.64 1.75 -22.10
C GLY A 254 1.33 1.54 -20.74
N ILE A 255 0.63 0.99 -19.74
CA ILE A 255 1.15 0.74 -18.40
C ILE A 255 1.80 -0.66 -18.31
N GLU A 256 3.03 -0.71 -17.84
CA GLU A 256 3.74 -1.95 -17.52
C GLU A 256 3.44 -2.39 -16.10
N MET A 257 3.11 -3.68 -15.95
CA MET A 257 2.93 -4.33 -14.66
C MET A 257 4.26 -4.83 -14.10
N ALA A 258 4.38 -4.78 -12.77
CA ALA A 258 5.44 -5.39 -12.01
C ALA A 258 5.50 -6.90 -12.28
N ASP A 259 6.72 -7.41 -12.40
CA ASP A 259 6.96 -8.83 -12.50
C ASP A 259 6.63 -9.56 -11.19
N ALA A 260 6.72 -10.90 -11.22
CA ALA A 260 6.39 -11.73 -10.07
C ALA A 260 7.31 -11.50 -8.86
N GLN A 261 8.60 -11.22 -9.09
CA GLN A 261 9.55 -10.98 -8.00
C GLN A 261 9.23 -9.66 -7.29
N HIS A 262 8.99 -8.60 -8.05
CA HIS A 262 8.68 -7.29 -7.51
C HIS A 262 7.32 -7.30 -6.83
N THR A 263 6.31 -7.95 -7.43
CA THR A 263 4.98 -8.12 -6.81
C THR A 263 5.07 -8.87 -5.48
N LEU A 264 5.80 -9.99 -5.43
CA LEU A 264 5.99 -10.76 -4.20
C LEU A 264 6.79 -9.97 -3.16
N ARG A 265 7.87 -9.28 -3.55
CA ARG A 265 8.66 -8.46 -2.63
C ARG A 265 7.80 -7.41 -1.94
N ARG A 266 7.02 -6.67 -2.73
CA ARG A 266 6.11 -5.64 -2.26
C ARG A 266 5.12 -6.20 -1.25
N ALA A 267 4.46 -7.30 -1.61
CA ALA A 267 3.50 -7.97 -0.74
C ALA A 267 4.16 -8.52 0.54
N SER A 268 5.33 -9.14 0.46
CA SER A 268 6.06 -9.67 1.61
C SER A 268 6.46 -8.58 2.61
N LEU A 269 6.82 -7.39 2.13
CA LEU A 269 7.15 -6.26 3.00
C LEU A 269 5.89 -5.66 3.67
N ILE A 270 4.78 -5.52 2.95
CA ILE A 270 3.53 -4.95 3.47
C ILE A 270 2.79 -5.93 4.40
N ILE A 271 2.67 -7.18 3.99
CA ILE A 271 1.84 -8.22 4.64
C ILE A 271 2.64 -9.00 5.68
N ALA A 272 3.89 -9.38 5.37
CA ALA A 272 4.71 -10.25 6.21
C ALA A 272 5.90 -9.55 6.87
N GLY A 273 6.10 -8.24 6.64
CA GLY A 273 7.16 -7.46 7.27
C GLY A 273 8.58 -7.96 7.00
N ARG A 274 8.81 -8.73 5.92
CA ARG A 274 10.10 -9.35 5.61
C ARG A 274 10.36 -9.40 4.10
N LEU A 275 11.62 -9.63 3.73
CA LEU A 275 11.96 -9.96 2.36
C LEU A 275 11.49 -11.39 2.02
N PRO A 276 11.11 -11.65 0.75
CA PRO A 276 10.80 -13.01 0.30
C PRO A 276 12.06 -13.88 0.32
N GLY A 277 11.89 -15.16 0.68
CA GLY A 277 12.96 -16.16 0.60
C GLY A 277 13.19 -16.67 -0.82
N ASP A 278 14.35 -17.28 -1.07
CA ASP A 278 14.72 -17.77 -2.39
C ASP A 278 13.72 -18.80 -2.96
N ASP A 279 13.21 -19.71 -2.13
CA ASP A 279 12.20 -20.69 -2.54
C ASP A 279 10.85 -20.04 -2.90
N GLU A 280 10.48 -18.94 -2.22
CA GLU A 280 9.25 -18.20 -2.51
C GLU A 280 9.39 -17.43 -3.84
N LEU A 281 10.57 -16.84 -4.10
CA LEU A 281 10.87 -16.20 -5.38
C LEU A 281 10.85 -17.20 -6.54
N LEU A 282 11.50 -18.36 -6.37
CA LEU A 282 11.47 -19.43 -7.37
C LEU A 282 10.05 -19.93 -7.66
N LEU A 283 9.20 -20.02 -6.64
CA LEU A 283 7.79 -20.38 -6.82
C LEU A 283 7.04 -19.31 -7.61
N ALA A 284 7.22 -18.03 -7.26
CA ALA A 284 6.57 -16.92 -7.95
C ALA A 284 6.91 -16.84 -9.44
N GLU A 285 8.16 -17.20 -9.81
CA GLU A 285 8.62 -17.21 -11.20
C GLU A 285 8.03 -18.32 -12.07
N THR A 286 7.31 -19.29 -11.50
CA THR A 286 6.67 -20.36 -12.28
C THR A 286 5.44 -19.90 -13.08
N GLY A 287 5.01 -18.65 -12.88
CA GLY A 287 3.88 -18.01 -13.57
C GLY A 287 2.82 -17.48 -12.59
N GLU A 288 1.70 -16.97 -13.11
CA GLU A 288 0.65 -16.34 -12.29
C GLU A 288 0.09 -17.26 -11.18
N SER A 289 -0.02 -18.57 -11.43
CA SER A 289 -0.42 -19.53 -10.39
C SER A 289 0.64 -19.71 -9.30
N GLY A 290 1.93 -19.66 -9.65
CA GLY A 290 3.03 -19.73 -8.70
C GLY A 290 3.10 -18.49 -7.84
N LEU A 291 2.95 -17.31 -8.45
CA LEU A 291 2.88 -16.03 -7.74
C LEU A 291 1.70 -16.01 -6.76
N ARG A 292 0.50 -16.41 -7.19
CA ARG A 292 -0.68 -16.55 -6.32
C ARG A 292 -0.39 -17.44 -5.10
N GLN A 293 0.26 -18.59 -5.32
CA GLN A 293 0.63 -19.49 -4.23
C GLN A 293 1.68 -18.88 -3.29
N ALA A 294 2.70 -18.19 -3.83
CA ALA A 294 3.71 -17.51 -3.02
C ALA A 294 3.09 -16.38 -2.17
N LEU A 295 2.22 -15.55 -2.75
CA LEU A 295 1.46 -14.51 -2.05
C LEU A 295 0.57 -15.08 -0.95
N ARG A 296 -0.03 -16.25 -1.19
CA ARG A 296 -0.83 -16.94 -0.19
C ARG A 296 0.01 -17.46 0.97
N ASN A 297 1.19 -18.01 0.69
CA ASN A 297 2.07 -18.62 1.68
C ASN A 297 2.66 -17.60 2.68
N ILE A 298 2.78 -16.33 2.31
CA ILE A 298 3.30 -15.29 3.22
C ILE A 298 2.27 -14.83 4.27
N MET A 299 1.01 -15.25 4.17
CA MET A 299 -0.09 -14.86 5.06
C MET A 299 -0.16 -15.75 6.31
N GLU A 300 0.97 -15.86 7.01
CA GLU A 300 1.12 -16.64 8.24
C GLU A 300 2.10 -15.98 9.22
N GLY A 301 2.00 -16.36 10.50
CA GLY A 301 2.89 -15.90 11.56
C GLY A 301 2.58 -14.50 12.10
N GLU A 302 3.43 -14.03 13.00
CA GLU A 302 3.20 -12.83 13.82
C GLU A 302 3.09 -11.54 12.99
N ASN A 303 3.92 -11.38 11.95
CA ASN A 303 3.86 -10.16 11.13
C ASN A 303 2.55 -10.08 10.32
N PHE A 304 2.03 -11.23 9.87
CA PHE A 304 0.71 -11.26 9.22
C PHE A 304 -0.41 -10.96 10.22
N HIS A 305 -0.31 -11.48 11.45
CA HIS A 305 -1.22 -11.12 12.54
C HIS A 305 -1.27 -9.60 12.75
N GLU A 306 -0.10 -8.96 12.86
CA GLU A 306 0.00 -7.50 13.02
C GLU A 306 -0.51 -6.72 11.81
N PHE A 307 -0.32 -7.23 10.58
CA PHE A 307 -0.94 -6.66 9.38
C PHE A 307 -2.48 -6.63 9.52
N LEU A 308 -3.09 -7.72 9.99
CA LEU A 308 -4.54 -7.80 10.17
C LEU A 308 -5.02 -6.84 11.26
N LEU A 309 -4.35 -6.80 12.42
CA LEU A 309 -4.73 -5.89 13.50
C LEU A 309 -4.62 -4.43 13.08
N ARG A 310 -3.57 -4.08 12.34
CA ARG A 310 -3.33 -2.72 11.83
C ARG A 310 -4.37 -2.33 10.80
N GLY A 311 -4.58 -3.15 9.76
CA GLY A 311 -5.56 -2.88 8.70
C GLY A 311 -6.98 -2.78 9.25
N ALA A 312 -7.35 -3.63 10.20
CA ALA A 312 -8.64 -3.54 10.88
C ALA A 312 -8.78 -2.27 11.73
N ASN A 313 -7.73 -1.89 12.47
CA ASN A 313 -7.78 -0.72 13.34
C ASN A 313 -7.85 0.59 12.55
N ASP A 314 -7.25 0.66 11.36
CA ASP A 314 -7.36 1.84 10.49
C ASP A 314 -8.81 2.16 10.09
N ARG A 315 -9.73 1.19 10.23
CA ARG A 315 -11.18 1.35 9.97
C ARG A 315 -12.04 1.40 11.23
N LEU A 316 -11.73 0.56 12.22
CA LEU A 316 -12.53 0.42 13.44
C LEU A 316 -12.12 1.39 14.56
N LEU A 317 -10.86 1.83 14.54
CA LEU A 317 -10.30 2.85 15.46
C LEU A 317 -10.46 2.48 16.95
N THR A 318 -10.43 1.20 17.29
CA THR A 318 -10.65 0.70 18.66
C THR A 318 -9.41 0.76 19.52
N LYS A 319 -8.20 0.83 18.93
CA LYS A 319 -6.95 1.10 19.67
C LYS A 319 -6.96 2.46 20.38
N ALA A 320 -7.92 3.34 20.10
CA ALA A 320 -8.15 4.58 20.85
C ALA A 320 -8.41 4.36 22.36
N PHE A 321 -8.82 3.15 22.74
CA PHE A 321 -9.04 2.75 24.13
C PHE A 321 -7.83 2.06 24.79
N VAL A 322 -6.72 1.87 24.07
CA VAL A 322 -5.49 1.26 24.60
C VAL A 322 -4.65 2.32 25.32
N GLY A 323 -4.08 1.95 26.47
CA GLY A 323 -3.17 2.80 27.25
C GLY A 323 -3.88 3.86 28.10
N ASP A 324 -3.16 4.95 28.38
CA ASP A 324 -3.61 6.03 29.27
C ASP A 324 -4.39 7.16 28.56
N GLY A 325 -4.89 6.90 27.35
CA GLY A 325 -5.64 7.85 26.54
C GLY A 325 -6.94 8.38 27.20
N ASP A 326 -7.49 9.43 26.58
CA ASP A 326 -8.70 10.13 27.06
C ASP A 326 -9.97 9.29 26.98
N LEU A 327 -10.00 8.29 26.08
CA LEU A 327 -11.11 7.35 25.96
C LEU A 327 -10.85 6.11 26.82
N LYS A 328 -11.75 5.85 27.77
CA LYS A 328 -11.74 4.63 28.59
C LYS A 328 -13.15 4.04 28.61
N PHE A 329 -13.26 2.73 28.37
CA PHE A 329 -14.49 1.98 28.65
C PHE A 329 -14.29 1.12 29.92
N GLY A 330 -15.36 0.53 30.44
CA GLY A 330 -15.30 -0.27 31.68
C GLY A 330 -15.08 0.60 32.91
N ASP A 331 -16.16 1.00 33.57
CA ASP A 331 -16.10 1.70 34.85
C ASP A 331 -15.84 0.68 35.97
N ARG A 332 -14.92 0.95 36.89
CA ARG A 332 -14.65 0.05 38.03
C ARG A 332 -15.85 -0.16 38.95
N HIS A 333 -16.86 0.70 38.86
CA HIS A 333 -18.11 0.67 39.61
C HIS A 333 -19.31 0.26 38.74
N ASP A 334 -19.06 -0.38 37.59
CA ASP A 334 -20.12 -0.86 36.72
C ASP A 334 -20.85 -2.06 37.32
N VAL A 335 -22.05 -1.79 37.82
CA VAL A 335 -22.88 -2.78 38.54
C VAL A 335 -23.48 -3.84 37.61
N HIS A 336 -23.48 -3.62 36.29
CA HIS A 336 -23.93 -4.62 35.33
C HIS A 336 -22.96 -5.80 35.25
N TYR A 337 -21.70 -5.62 35.68
CA TYR A 337 -20.71 -6.68 35.81
C TYR A 337 -20.33 -6.85 37.28
N PRO A 338 -21.01 -7.73 38.05
CA PRO A 338 -20.76 -7.90 39.47
C PRO A 338 -19.32 -8.28 39.79
N GLU A 339 -18.65 -9.07 38.94
CA GLU A 339 -17.22 -9.39 39.10
C GLU A 339 -16.35 -8.14 39.11
N LEU A 340 -16.68 -7.14 38.28
CA LEU A 340 -15.93 -5.89 38.23
C LEU A 340 -16.23 -5.00 39.45
N SER A 341 -17.51 -4.71 39.70
CA SER A 341 -17.94 -3.83 40.80
C SER A 341 -17.56 -4.38 42.17
N ASN A 342 -17.79 -5.67 42.43
CA ASN A 342 -17.55 -6.27 43.73
C ASN A 342 -16.06 -6.44 44.04
N ARG A 343 -15.21 -6.70 43.02
CA ARG A 343 -13.75 -6.71 43.21
C ARG A 343 -13.20 -5.32 43.49
N SER A 344 -13.72 -4.29 42.83
CA SER A 344 -13.37 -2.89 43.15
C SER A 344 -13.72 -2.56 44.59
N TYR A 345 -14.93 -2.94 45.04
CA TYR A 345 -15.37 -2.76 46.42
C TYR A 345 -14.46 -3.50 47.42
N ALA A 346 -14.13 -4.77 47.14
CA ALA A 346 -13.25 -5.58 47.98
C ALA A 346 -11.83 -5.01 48.07
N ALA A 347 -11.29 -4.51 46.96
CA ALA A 347 -9.98 -3.86 46.93
C ALA A 347 -9.96 -2.59 47.78
N ASN A 348 -11.02 -1.77 47.73
CA ASN A 348 -11.15 -0.58 48.57
C ASN A 348 -11.22 -0.93 50.07
N ILE A 349 -11.94 -2.00 50.44
CA ILE A 349 -11.97 -2.51 51.81
C ILE A 349 -10.57 -2.94 52.26
N ALA A 350 -9.89 -3.77 51.47
CA ALA A 350 -8.55 -4.28 51.80
C ALA A 350 -7.53 -3.14 51.95
N ALA A 351 -7.58 -2.13 51.08
CA ALA A 351 -6.76 -0.93 51.18
C ALA A 351 -7.04 -0.14 52.48
N MET A 352 -8.31 0.00 52.89
CA MET A 352 -8.67 0.62 54.17
C MET A 352 -8.21 -0.20 55.39
N GLU A 353 -8.10 -1.52 55.25
CA GLU A 353 -7.58 -2.44 56.26
C GLU A 353 -6.04 -2.50 56.30
N GLY A 354 -5.36 -1.79 55.39
CA GLY A 354 -3.91 -1.62 55.38
C GLY A 354 -3.17 -2.46 54.34
N ASP A 355 -3.86 -3.09 53.39
CA ASP A 355 -3.24 -3.74 52.24
C ASP A 355 -2.90 -2.71 51.15
N GLU A 356 -1.64 -2.30 51.09
CA GLU A 356 -1.16 -1.29 50.15
C GLU A 356 -1.18 -1.77 48.68
N ASN A 357 -1.29 -3.08 48.42
CA ASN A 357 -1.24 -3.64 47.07
C ASN A 357 -2.63 -3.83 46.44
N ALA A 358 -3.68 -3.91 47.26
CA ALA A 358 -5.03 -4.29 46.81
C ALA A 358 -5.59 -3.42 45.68
N ASP A 359 -5.39 -2.10 45.74
CA ASP A 359 -5.82 -1.20 44.65
C ASP A 359 -4.98 -1.42 43.39
N GLY A 360 -3.66 -1.62 43.52
CA GLY A 360 -2.77 -1.91 42.40
C GLY A 360 -3.13 -3.20 41.65
N GLU A 361 -3.41 -4.29 42.38
CA GLU A 361 -3.85 -5.56 41.81
C GLU A 361 -5.17 -5.42 41.04
N PHE A 362 -6.13 -4.68 41.60
CA PHE A 362 -7.40 -4.39 40.91
C PHE A 362 -7.20 -3.52 39.67
N ILE A 363 -6.34 -2.50 39.73
CA ILE A 363 -6.04 -1.66 38.57
C ILE A 363 -5.37 -2.46 37.45
N THR A 364 -4.51 -3.43 37.77
CA THR A 364 -3.95 -4.37 36.78
C THR A 364 -5.04 -5.20 36.10
N LEU A 365 -5.99 -5.75 36.87
CA LEU A 365 -7.16 -6.44 36.31
C LEU A 365 -7.98 -5.53 35.39
N LEU A 366 -8.30 -4.32 35.85
CA LEU A 366 -9.10 -3.34 35.10
C LEU A 366 -8.41 -2.90 33.80
N ASN A 367 -7.10 -2.66 33.84
CA ASN A 367 -6.34 -2.27 32.66
C ASN A 367 -6.25 -3.41 31.64
N GLY A 368 -6.08 -4.66 32.09
CA GLY A 368 -6.12 -5.82 31.19
C GLY A 368 -7.52 -6.07 30.60
N PHE A 369 -8.60 -5.82 31.35
CA PHE A 369 -9.97 -5.86 30.84
C PHE A 369 -10.19 -4.79 29.75
N ARG A 370 -9.72 -3.57 30.00
CA ARG A 370 -9.79 -2.46 29.03
C ARG A 370 -8.98 -2.72 27.78
N PHE A 371 -7.74 -3.20 27.94
CA PHE A 371 -6.91 -3.60 26.82
C PHE A 371 -7.62 -4.67 25.97
N ALA A 372 -8.18 -5.70 26.61
CA ALA A 372 -8.84 -6.76 25.88
C ALA A 372 -10.10 -6.32 25.14
N GLY A 373 -10.98 -5.51 25.73
CA GLY A 373 -12.13 -5.02 24.97
C GLY A 373 -11.70 -4.11 23.81
N ALA A 374 -10.65 -3.29 23.94
CA ALA A 374 -10.13 -2.49 22.84
C ALA A 374 -9.61 -3.35 21.66
N MET A 375 -8.96 -4.48 21.99
CA MET A 375 -8.36 -5.39 21.03
C MET A 375 -9.33 -6.46 20.51
N ALA A 376 -10.43 -6.75 21.20
CA ALA A 376 -11.35 -7.84 20.88
C ALA A 376 -11.91 -7.78 19.44
N PRO A 377 -12.35 -6.62 18.91
CA PRO A 377 -12.73 -6.49 17.50
C PRO A 377 -11.65 -6.91 16.52
N LEU A 378 -10.41 -6.47 16.78
CA LEU A 378 -9.26 -6.70 15.92
C LEU A 378 -8.84 -8.17 15.98
N LYS A 379 -8.83 -8.75 17.19
CA LYS A 379 -8.52 -10.16 17.43
C LYS A 379 -9.60 -11.09 16.88
N LEU A 380 -10.87 -10.67 16.81
CA LEU A 380 -11.95 -11.44 16.17
C LEU A 380 -11.69 -11.57 14.68
N ILE A 381 -11.39 -10.45 14.01
CA ILE A 381 -11.02 -10.43 12.59
C ILE A 381 -9.80 -11.31 12.36
N ALA A 382 -8.73 -11.13 13.14
CA ALA A 382 -7.51 -11.94 13.01
C ALA A 382 -7.79 -13.43 13.17
N HIS A 383 -8.54 -13.82 14.21
CA HIS A 383 -8.91 -15.21 14.46
C HIS A 383 -9.68 -15.85 13.29
N ILE A 384 -10.64 -15.14 12.72
CA ILE A 384 -11.43 -15.63 11.57
C ILE A 384 -10.52 -15.87 10.36
N VAL A 385 -9.67 -14.89 10.05
CA VAL A 385 -8.82 -14.89 8.85
C VAL A 385 -7.70 -15.91 8.95
N GLU A 386 -7.04 -16.00 10.10
CA GLU A 386 -5.94 -16.94 10.33
C GLU A 386 -6.39 -18.40 10.27
N ASN A 387 -7.65 -18.66 10.64
CA ASN A 387 -8.26 -19.99 10.62
C ASN A 387 -9.08 -20.26 9.34
N ASP A 388 -8.94 -19.43 8.30
CA ASP A 388 -9.60 -19.61 7.00
C ASP A 388 -11.11 -19.75 7.07
N ARG A 389 -11.74 -19.06 8.03
CA ARG A 389 -13.19 -19.07 8.23
C ARG A 389 -13.86 -18.00 7.34
N PRO A 390 -15.13 -18.19 6.96
CA PRO A 390 -15.86 -17.19 6.19
C PRO A 390 -15.89 -15.84 6.90
N TYR A 391 -15.49 -14.77 6.21
CA TYR A 391 -15.37 -13.44 6.79
C TYR A 391 -16.72 -12.85 7.25
N THR A 392 -17.85 -13.39 6.79
CA THR A 392 -19.19 -13.05 7.32
C THR A 392 -19.28 -13.26 8.84
N GLU A 393 -18.45 -14.15 9.39
CA GLU A 393 -18.40 -14.43 10.83
C GLU A 393 -18.02 -13.20 11.67
N ILE A 394 -17.40 -12.16 11.11
CA ILE A 394 -17.14 -10.93 11.88
C ILE A 394 -18.44 -10.30 12.43
N LEU A 395 -19.58 -10.51 11.76
CA LEU A 395 -20.89 -10.01 12.22
C LEU A 395 -21.74 -11.11 12.85
N THR A 396 -21.57 -12.36 12.42
CA THR A 396 -22.42 -13.47 12.87
C THR A 396 -21.84 -14.27 14.03
N ALA A 397 -20.61 -13.97 14.46
CA ALA A 397 -19.99 -14.65 15.61
C ALA A 397 -20.89 -14.55 16.85
N ASP A 398 -21.13 -15.71 17.46
CA ASP A 398 -21.87 -15.87 18.71
C ASP A 398 -20.94 -15.82 19.94
N TYR A 399 -19.75 -15.25 19.77
CA TYR A 399 -18.71 -15.11 20.78
C TYR A 399 -17.94 -13.79 20.61
N THR A 400 -17.15 -13.44 21.62
CA THR A 400 -16.15 -12.36 21.57
C THR A 400 -14.76 -12.91 21.86
N MET A 401 -13.71 -12.15 21.60
CA MET A 401 -12.35 -12.53 21.92
C MET A 401 -12.00 -12.06 23.32
N VAL A 402 -11.54 -12.98 24.17
CA VAL A 402 -11.17 -12.69 25.57
C VAL A 402 -9.71 -13.02 25.83
N ASN A 403 -9.07 -12.23 26.68
CA ASN A 403 -7.81 -12.57 27.35
C ASN A 403 -8.10 -13.05 28.80
N PRO A 404 -7.09 -13.43 29.61
CA PRO A 404 -7.32 -13.91 30.98
C PRO A 404 -8.15 -12.98 31.87
N HIS A 405 -7.92 -11.66 31.78
CA HIS A 405 -8.63 -10.67 32.60
C HIS A 405 -10.09 -10.49 32.16
N THR A 406 -10.35 -10.36 30.86
CA THR A 406 -11.73 -10.29 30.36
C THR A 406 -12.47 -11.60 30.56
N ASN A 407 -11.81 -12.75 30.45
CA ASN A 407 -12.38 -14.07 30.75
C ASN A 407 -12.93 -14.15 32.18
N THR A 408 -12.25 -13.51 33.15
CA THR A 408 -12.72 -13.41 34.53
C THR A 408 -13.99 -12.56 34.64
N ILE A 409 -13.99 -11.36 34.06
CA ILE A 409 -15.13 -10.43 34.16
C ILE A 409 -16.36 -10.93 33.39
N PHE A 410 -16.14 -11.47 32.19
CA PHE A 410 -17.18 -12.04 31.35
C PHE A 410 -17.59 -13.44 31.77
N ARG A 411 -16.90 -14.07 32.72
CA ARG A 411 -17.17 -15.44 33.16
C ARG A 411 -17.23 -16.40 31.96
N SER A 412 -16.27 -16.27 31.04
CA SER A 412 -16.27 -17.02 29.78
C SER A 412 -15.88 -18.49 29.95
N GLU A 413 -15.28 -18.85 31.10
CA GLU A 413 -14.83 -20.21 31.43
C GLU A 413 -13.80 -20.78 30.44
N VAL A 414 -13.04 -19.90 29.78
CA VAL A 414 -11.96 -20.27 28.86
C VAL A 414 -10.69 -20.56 29.66
N GLU A 415 -10.00 -21.65 29.33
CA GLU A 415 -8.74 -22.02 29.97
C GLU A 415 -7.54 -21.35 29.25
N PHE A 416 -6.66 -20.71 30.02
CA PHE A 416 -5.38 -20.15 29.56
C PHE A 416 -4.22 -20.91 30.18
N GLU A 417 -3.14 -21.11 29.41
CA GLU A 417 -1.94 -21.80 29.91
C GLU A 417 -1.17 -20.91 30.89
N ASP A 418 -1.10 -19.61 30.59
CA ASP A 418 -0.54 -18.56 31.42
C ASP A 418 -1.59 -17.45 31.60
N GLU A 419 -2.05 -17.24 32.85
CA GLU A 419 -3.02 -16.18 33.15
C GLU A 419 -2.38 -14.77 33.21
N SER A 420 -1.05 -14.68 33.20
CA SER A 420 -0.33 -13.41 33.13
C SER A 420 -0.11 -12.91 31.70
N ASP A 421 -0.26 -13.77 30.70
CA ASP A 421 -0.20 -13.39 29.29
C ASP A 421 -1.51 -12.74 28.84
N LEU A 422 -1.50 -11.41 28.78
CA LEU A 422 -2.64 -10.60 28.35
C LEU A 422 -2.73 -10.38 26.84
N LEU A 423 -1.72 -10.84 26.08
CA LEU A 423 -1.64 -10.71 24.62
C LEU A 423 -2.25 -11.91 23.89
N THR A 424 -2.39 -13.04 24.58
CA THR A 424 -3.12 -14.21 24.07
C THR A 424 -4.64 -14.04 24.21
N PHE A 425 -5.35 -14.22 23.09
CA PHE A 425 -6.81 -14.14 23.01
C PHE A 425 -7.41 -15.46 22.56
N LYS A 426 -8.59 -15.79 23.09
CA LYS A 426 -9.37 -16.97 22.69
C LYS A 426 -10.85 -16.61 22.53
N PRO A 427 -11.61 -17.32 21.68
CA PRO A 427 -13.06 -17.19 21.63
C PRO A 427 -13.70 -17.50 22.98
N GLY A 428 -14.60 -16.65 23.45
CA GLY A 428 -15.28 -16.79 24.73
C GLY A 428 -16.64 -16.10 24.76
N LEU A 429 -17.50 -16.55 25.67
CA LEU A 429 -18.85 -16.01 25.84
C LEU A 429 -18.87 -14.96 26.95
N ASN A 430 -19.61 -13.88 26.74
CA ASN A 430 -20.02 -13.00 27.82
C ASN A 430 -21.20 -13.60 28.61
N ARG A 431 -20.92 -14.09 29.82
CA ARG A 431 -21.87 -14.61 30.82
C ARG A 431 -21.76 -13.85 32.15
N GLY A 432 -21.15 -12.66 32.09
CA GLY A 432 -20.81 -11.84 33.26
C GLY A 432 -21.81 -10.71 33.51
N GLN A 433 -22.63 -10.36 32.53
CA GLN A 433 -23.58 -9.26 32.65
C GLN A 433 -24.86 -9.67 33.40
N ILE A 434 -25.40 -8.76 34.20
CA ILE A 434 -26.71 -8.86 34.86
C ILE A 434 -27.64 -7.73 34.39
N LEU A 435 -28.93 -7.86 34.70
CA LEU A 435 -29.91 -6.77 34.60
C LEU A 435 -30.05 -6.09 35.97
N GLU A 436 -30.10 -4.76 36.04
CA GLU A 436 -30.44 -4.03 37.27
C GLU A 436 -31.97 -4.00 37.43
N ASP A 437 -32.57 -5.18 37.57
CA ASP A 437 -34.01 -5.40 37.75
C ASP A 437 -34.43 -5.38 39.24
N SER A 438 -35.68 -5.77 39.54
CA SER A 438 -36.18 -5.79 40.91
C SER A 438 -35.50 -6.82 41.82
N ASP A 439 -34.79 -7.80 41.26
CA ASP A 439 -34.06 -8.82 41.99
C ASP A 439 -32.59 -8.41 42.23
N ALA A 440 -32.13 -7.31 41.63
CA ALA A 440 -30.82 -6.71 41.87
C ALA A 440 -30.81 -5.79 43.10
N GLU A 441 -30.03 -6.16 44.12
CA GLU A 441 -29.76 -5.33 45.29
C GLU A 441 -28.34 -4.75 45.21
N VAL A 442 -28.25 -3.44 44.95
CA VAL A 442 -26.97 -2.71 44.90
C VAL A 442 -26.83 -1.78 46.11
N ILE A 443 -25.82 -2.05 46.94
CA ILE A 443 -25.46 -1.22 48.10
C ILE A 443 -24.60 -0.05 47.63
N ARG A 444 -25.05 1.19 47.86
CA ARG A 444 -24.37 2.44 47.45
C ARG A 444 -24.12 3.42 48.62
N GLU A 445 -24.24 2.95 49.86
CA GLU A 445 -24.28 3.81 51.05
C GLU A 445 -22.93 4.51 51.35
N GLU A 446 -21.82 3.81 51.15
CA GLU A 446 -20.48 4.33 51.44
C GLU A 446 -19.75 4.70 50.13
N LYS A 447 -19.70 6.00 49.84
CA LYS A 447 -19.12 6.52 48.59
C LYS A 447 -17.63 6.17 48.43
N SER A 448 -16.89 6.04 49.53
CA SER A 448 -15.46 5.70 49.49
C SER A 448 -15.18 4.27 49.04
N LEU A 449 -16.17 3.36 49.12
CA LEU A 449 -16.03 1.96 48.73
C LEU A 449 -16.57 1.67 47.32
N GLY A 450 -17.45 2.52 46.81
CA GLY A 450 -18.17 2.27 45.55
C GLY A 450 -19.37 1.34 45.74
N PRO A 451 -20.11 1.03 44.67
CA PRO A 451 -21.25 0.14 44.72
C PRO A 451 -20.84 -1.33 44.90
N PHE A 452 -21.66 -2.07 45.64
CA PHE A 452 -21.55 -3.52 45.81
C PHE A 452 -22.87 -4.19 45.41
N VAL A 453 -22.80 -5.16 44.51
CA VAL A 453 -23.94 -5.98 44.09
C VAL A 453 -24.09 -7.13 45.09
N ALA A 454 -25.07 -7.01 45.99
CA ALA A 454 -25.33 -7.97 47.06
C ALA A 454 -26.17 -9.17 46.62
N SER A 455 -27.12 -8.95 45.72
CA SER A 455 -27.91 -10.00 45.07
C SER A 455 -28.38 -9.56 43.68
N HIS A 456 -28.73 -10.50 42.80
CA HIS A 456 -29.25 -10.26 41.45
C HIS A 456 -30.08 -11.45 40.93
N GLY A 457 -30.94 -11.23 39.94
CA GLY A 457 -31.84 -12.25 39.36
C GLY A 457 -31.16 -13.36 38.54
N GLY A 458 -29.85 -13.25 38.31
CA GLY A 458 -29.06 -14.16 37.49
C GLY A 458 -28.16 -13.41 36.50
N PHE A 459 -27.37 -14.16 35.73
CA PHE A 459 -26.59 -13.63 34.61
C PHE A 459 -27.39 -13.80 33.32
N ILE A 460 -27.26 -12.86 32.39
CA ILE A 460 -27.97 -12.93 31.11
C ILE A 460 -27.28 -13.89 30.14
N ASP A 461 -28.07 -14.49 29.25
CA ASP A 461 -27.55 -15.10 28.03
C ASP A 461 -27.28 -13.98 27.02
N TYR A 462 -26.03 -13.51 26.97
CA TYR A 462 -25.67 -12.32 26.18
C TYR A 462 -25.82 -12.62 24.68
N PRO A 463 -26.64 -11.85 23.94
CA PRO A 463 -26.93 -12.16 22.54
C PRO A 463 -25.85 -11.64 21.60
N HIS A 464 -24.71 -12.33 21.55
CA HIS A 464 -23.56 -11.99 20.69
C HIS A 464 -23.97 -11.83 19.21
N ALA A 465 -23.46 -10.77 18.58
CA ALA A 465 -23.67 -10.43 17.18
C ALA A 465 -22.37 -9.86 16.58
N GLY A 466 -21.26 -10.56 16.83
CA GLY A 466 -19.92 -10.19 16.42
C GLY A 466 -19.58 -8.73 16.71
N LEU A 467 -19.11 -8.02 15.68
CA LEU A 467 -18.74 -6.61 15.78
C LEU A 467 -19.92 -5.66 16.05
N LEU A 468 -21.17 -6.04 15.76
CA LEU A 468 -22.31 -5.13 15.94
C LEU A 468 -22.55 -4.80 17.42
N ASN A 469 -22.29 -5.72 18.34
CA ASN A 469 -22.42 -5.49 19.77
C ASN A 469 -21.13 -5.69 20.56
N ASP A 470 -19.97 -5.63 19.89
CA ASP A 470 -18.72 -5.59 20.60
C ASP A 470 -18.64 -4.35 21.51
N VAL A 471 -18.16 -4.55 22.74
CA VAL A 471 -18.14 -3.52 23.77
C VAL A 471 -17.31 -2.29 23.38
N ALA A 472 -16.20 -2.46 22.66
CA ALA A 472 -15.38 -1.34 22.23
C ALA A 472 -16.06 -0.58 21.09
N LEU A 473 -16.73 -1.26 20.15
CA LEU A 473 -17.42 -0.58 19.04
C LEU A 473 -18.66 0.18 19.52
N LEU A 474 -19.46 -0.40 20.43
CA LEU A 474 -20.60 0.28 21.05
C LEU A 474 -20.21 1.55 21.82
N ASN A 475 -18.98 1.61 22.34
CA ASN A 475 -18.42 2.78 23.03
C ASN A 475 -17.64 3.72 22.09
N ARG A 476 -17.02 3.21 21.01
CA ARG A 476 -16.34 4.02 20.00
C ARG A 476 -17.33 4.86 19.20
N TYR A 477 -18.50 4.29 18.97
CA TYR A 477 -19.63 4.88 18.27
C TYR A 477 -20.83 4.91 19.22
N PRO A 478 -20.80 5.80 20.23
CA PRO A 478 -21.80 5.81 21.30
C PRO A 478 -23.16 6.27 20.79
N SER A 479 -24.20 5.92 21.55
CA SER A 479 -25.53 6.53 21.42
C SER A 479 -25.69 7.65 22.45
N THR A 480 -26.65 8.54 22.19
CA THR A 480 -27.14 9.55 23.13
C THR A 480 -28.66 9.61 23.07
N ASP A 481 -29.31 10.19 24.09
CA ASP A 481 -30.75 10.50 24.10
C ASP A 481 -31.27 11.17 22.81
N THR A 482 -30.44 11.98 22.15
CA THR A 482 -30.79 12.71 20.92
C THR A 482 -30.44 11.95 19.64
N ASN A 483 -29.34 11.19 19.66
CA ASN A 483 -28.90 10.43 18.50
C ASN A 483 -29.66 9.10 18.37
N ARG A 484 -30.11 8.49 19.48
CA ARG A 484 -30.97 7.29 19.50
C ARG A 484 -30.45 6.18 18.59
N ASN A 485 -29.20 5.76 18.80
CA ASN A 485 -28.46 4.78 17.98
C ASN A 485 -28.20 5.12 16.50
N ARG A 486 -28.60 6.29 15.99
CA ARG A 486 -28.35 6.68 14.59
C ARG A 486 -26.86 6.75 14.24
N GLY A 487 -26.01 7.08 15.21
CA GLY A 487 -24.55 7.05 15.07
C GLY A 487 -24.03 5.64 14.81
N ARG A 488 -24.50 4.66 15.58
CA ARG A 488 -24.20 3.23 15.37
C ARG A 488 -24.70 2.74 14.01
N SER A 489 -25.91 3.17 13.62
CA SER A 489 -26.45 2.87 12.29
C SER A 489 -25.58 3.43 11.18
N ARG A 490 -25.17 4.71 11.25
CA ARG A 490 -24.29 5.32 10.25
C ARG A 490 -23.00 4.51 10.07
N TRP A 491 -22.35 4.16 11.18
CA TRP A 491 -21.09 3.39 11.13
C TRP A 491 -21.29 1.96 10.63
N THR A 492 -22.44 1.33 10.93
CA THR A 492 -22.81 0.02 10.38
C THR A 492 -22.90 0.07 8.85
N TYR A 493 -23.58 1.10 8.30
CA TYR A 493 -23.65 1.28 6.84
C TYR A 493 -22.28 1.57 6.22
N TYR A 494 -21.49 2.43 6.86
CA TYR A 494 -20.18 2.80 6.35
C TYR A 494 -19.21 1.61 6.33
N GLN A 495 -19.14 0.85 7.43
CA GLN A 495 -18.15 -0.23 7.61
C GLN A 495 -18.53 -1.52 6.91
N PHE A 496 -19.82 -1.87 6.85
CA PHE A 496 -20.27 -3.20 6.41
C PHE A 496 -21.17 -3.19 5.17
N LEU A 497 -21.47 -2.02 4.61
CA LEU A 497 -22.26 -1.88 3.37
C LEU A 497 -21.67 -0.86 2.39
N ASN A 498 -20.48 -0.32 2.67
CA ASN A 498 -19.79 0.69 1.85
C ASN A 498 -20.67 1.91 1.52
N PHE A 499 -21.52 2.33 2.45
CA PHE A 499 -22.50 3.38 2.23
C PHE A 499 -22.36 4.52 3.25
N ASP A 500 -21.90 5.69 2.81
CA ASP A 500 -21.85 6.89 3.64
C ASP A 500 -23.17 7.66 3.56
N ILE A 501 -24.04 7.42 4.54
CA ILE A 501 -25.34 8.11 4.64
C ILE A 501 -25.19 9.63 4.64
N GLU A 502 -24.12 10.18 5.22
CA GLU A 502 -23.95 11.64 5.31
C GLU A 502 -23.64 12.26 3.95
N LYS A 503 -23.14 11.48 2.99
CA LYS A 503 -22.92 11.91 1.59
C LYS A 503 -24.10 11.54 0.67
N SER A 504 -25.07 10.75 1.14
CA SER A 504 -26.12 10.17 0.29
C SER A 504 -27.24 11.15 -0.11
N ALA A 505 -27.47 12.20 0.68
CA ALA A 505 -28.42 13.27 0.36
C ALA A 505 -28.00 14.61 0.99
N ALA A 506 -28.18 15.71 0.26
CA ALA A 506 -27.93 17.04 0.78
C ALA A 506 -28.94 17.39 1.89
N ARG A 507 -28.44 17.91 3.01
CA ARG A 507 -29.31 18.46 4.06
C ARG A 507 -30.00 19.70 3.52
N SER A 508 -31.33 19.78 3.67
CA SER A 508 -32.07 20.98 3.26
C SER A 508 -31.55 22.22 3.99
N THR A 509 -31.28 23.27 3.22
CA THR A 509 -30.96 24.60 3.75
C THR A 509 -32.17 25.53 3.72
N ASP A 510 -33.34 25.02 3.33
CA ASP A 510 -34.58 25.79 3.31
C ASP A 510 -35.02 26.13 4.75
N PRO A 511 -35.18 27.42 5.11
CA PRO A 511 -35.66 27.82 6.42
C PRO A 511 -37.03 27.24 6.80
N GLU A 512 -37.92 26.94 5.83
CA GLU A 512 -39.23 26.33 6.09
C GLU A 512 -39.09 24.86 6.50
N ASP A 513 -38.27 24.09 5.78
CA ASP A 513 -37.98 22.69 6.12
C ASP A 513 -37.34 22.57 7.52
N LEU A 514 -36.41 23.48 7.83
CA LEU A 514 -35.70 23.51 9.11
C LEU A 514 -36.56 24.04 10.28
N ALA A 515 -37.67 24.71 10.00
CA ALA A 515 -38.60 25.20 11.01
C ALA A 515 -39.67 24.17 11.40
N ASP A 516 -39.75 23.02 10.72
CA ASP A 516 -40.69 21.96 11.07
C ASP A 516 -40.35 21.32 12.42
N THR A 517 -41.34 21.32 13.31
CA THR A 517 -41.23 20.75 14.67
C THR A 517 -42.09 19.50 14.85
N ASN A 518 -42.86 19.11 13.82
CA ASN A 518 -43.78 17.98 13.87
C ASN A 518 -43.06 16.67 13.49
N ASN A 519 -42.13 16.21 14.34
CA ASN A 519 -41.31 15.02 14.09
C ASN A 519 -40.77 15.00 12.64
N PRO A 520 -39.87 15.95 12.31
CA PRO A 520 -39.42 16.13 10.94
C PRO A 520 -38.79 14.84 10.36
N THR A 521 -38.17 14.00 11.20
CA THR A 521 -37.57 12.73 10.79
C THR A 521 -38.58 11.70 10.24
N LEU A 522 -39.87 11.83 10.58
CA LEU A 522 -40.96 10.99 10.05
C LEU A 522 -41.87 11.71 9.04
N ASN A 523 -42.07 13.02 9.20
CA ASN A 523 -43.11 13.74 8.48
C ASN A 523 -42.59 14.73 7.44
N ASN A 524 -41.33 15.17 7.55
CA ASN A 524 -40.74 16.11 6.60
C ASN A 524 -39.99 15.34 5.50
N PRO A 525 -40.39 15.45 4.21
CA PRO A 525 -39.69 14.85 3.08
C PRO A 525 -38.17 15.14 3.06
N ALA A 526 -37.77 16.35 3.47
CA ALA A 526 -36.37 16.77 3.51
C ALA A 526 -35.52 15.98 4.52
N CYS A 527 -36.13 15.42 5.57
CA CYS A 527 -35.43 14.63 6.59
C CYS A 527 -35.70 13.12 6.44
N THR A 528 -36.93 12.74 6.07
CA THR A 528 -37.33 11.32 5.90
C THR A 528 -36.51 10.59 4.85
N ALA A 529 -35.96 11.31 3.84
CA ALA A 529 -35.08 10.72 2.84
C ALA A 529 -33.93 9.91 3.47
N CYS A 530 -33.19 10.49 4.42
CA CYS A 530 -32.12 9.79 5.13
C CYS A 530 -32.66 8.88 6.25
N HIS A 531 -33.67 9.35 6.99
CA HIS A 531 -34.17 8.65 8.17
C HIS A 531 -34.89 7.34 7.85
N SER A 532 -35.48 7.22 6.65
CA SER A 532 -36.06 5.96 6.14
C SER A 532 -35.07 4.79 6.11
N THR A 533 -33.77 5.10 5.98
CA THR A 533 -32.69 4.12 5.90
C THR A 533 -31.90 4.02 7.21
N LEU A 534 -31.71 5.14 7.89
CA LEU A 534 -30.94 5.25 9.13
C LEU A 534 -31.69 4.71 10.37
N ASP A 535 -32.97 5.09 10.53
CA ASP A 535 -33.72 4.79 11.76
C ASP A 535 -34.00 3.28 11.93
N PRO A 536 -34.30 2.49 10.87
CA PRO A 536 -34.52 1.05 11.04
C PRO A 536 -33.30 0.28 11.57
N ILE A 537 -32.09 0.55 11.08
CA ILE A 537 -30.88 -0.07 11.64
C ILE A 537 -30.63 0.46 13.05
N ALA A 538 -30.85 1.76 13.31
CA ALA A 538 -30.76 2.30 14.67
C ALA A 538 -31.71 1.57 15.64
N GLY A 539 -32.92 1.22 15.17
CA GLY A 539 -33.88 0.40 15.90
C GLY A 539 -33.41 -1.02 16.17
N ALA A 540 -32.60 -1.62 15.30
CA ALA A 540 -32.02 -2.93 15.58
C ALA A 540 -31.11 -2.92 16.83
N PHE A 541 -30.55 -1.75 17.20
CA PHE A 541 -29.78 -1.56 18.44
C PHE A 541 -30.65 -1.27 19.67
N GLN A 542 -31.98 -1.42 19.61
CA GLN A 542 -32.94 -1.10 20.69
C GLN A 542 -32.58 -1.67 22.08
N ASN A 543 -31.89 -2.81 22.13
CA ASN A 543 -31.48 -3.42 23.40
C ASN A 543 -30.18 -2.83 23.99
N TYR A 544 -29.48 -1.91 23.31
CA TYR A 544 -28.18 -1.40 23.74
C TYR A 544 -28.26 0.09 24.06
N GLY A 545 -28.07 0.43 25.34
CA GLY A 545 -28.13 1.82 25.79
C GLY A 545 -26.91 2.65 25.37
N ASP A 546 -26.86 3.90 25.82
CA ASP A 546 -25.77 4.84 25.51
C ASP A 546 -24.38 4.35 25.93
N LYS A 547 -24.32 3.58 27.03
CA LYS A 547 -23.08 2.93 27.52
C LYS A 547 -22.78 1.57 26.90
N GLY A 548 -23.65 1.08 26.01
CA GLY A 548 -23.48 -0.20 25.31
C GLY A 548 -23.89 -1.45 26.11
N HIS A 549 -24.53 -1.30 27.28
CA HIS A 549 -25.07 -2.45 28.02
C HIS A 549 -26.35 -2.97 27.36
N TYR A 550 -26.50 -4.30 27.35
CA TYR A 550 -27.77 -4.95 27.01
C TYR A 550 -28.81 -4.67 28.10
N ARG A 551 -29.93 -4.02 27.75
CA ARG A 551 -31.03 -3.62 28.65
C ARG A 551 -30.56 -2.98 29.96
N GLY A 552 -29.61 -2.06 29.85
CA GLY A 552 -28.91 -1.46 30.99
C GLY A 552 -29.64 -0.32 31.71
N SER A 553 -30.92 -0.05 31.40
CA SER A 553 -31.69 0.93 32.15
C SER A 553 -32.16 0.34 33.49
N ASN A 554 -32.30 1.20 34.49
CA ASN A 554 -32.81 0.81 35.81
C ASN A 554 -34.20 0.16 35.68
N GLY A 555 -34.38 -1.03 36.24
CA GLY A 555 -35.52 -1.91 36.05
C GLY A 555 -35.26 -3.08 35.09
N GLY A 556 -34.18 -3.06 34.29
CA GLY A 556 -33.72 -4.19 33.48
C GLY A 556 -34.61 -4.58 32.30
N LEU A 557 -35.62 -3.79 31.97
CA LEU A 557 -36.63 -4.14 30.96
C LEU A 557 -36.32 -3.63 29.54
N HIS A 558 -35.51 -2.57 29.42
CA HIS A 558 -35.22 -1.90 28.15
C HIS A 558 -33.90 -1.11 28.24
N SER A 559 -33.49 -0.48 27.13
CA SER A 559 -32.34 0.44 27.08
C SER A 559 -32.72 1.89 26.84
N LEU A 560 -34.02 2.22 26.86
CA LEU A 560 -34.52 3.59 26.72
C LEU A 560 -34.06 4.47 27.89
N PRO A 561 -33.66 5.73 27.63
CA PRO A 561 -33.16 6.63 28.66
C PRO A 561 -34.28 7.18 29.53
N THR A 562 -33.96 7.47 30.79
CA THR A 562 -34.90 8.04 31.77
C THR A 562 -35.52 9.36 31.31
N SER A 563 -34.79 10.14 30.51
CA SER A 563 -35.26 11.38 29.90
C SER A 563 -36.44 11.16 28.95
N TYR A 564 -36.57 9.97 28.34
CA TYR A 564 -37.72 9.59 27.54
C TYR A 564 -38.80 8.93 28.40
N THR A 565 -38.43 7.94 29.24
CA THR A 565 -39.43 7.15 29.97
C THR A 565 -40.18 7.92 31.07
N ASN A 566 -39.59 9.01 31.58
CA ASN A 566 -40.20 9.84 32.64
C ASN A 566 -40.70 11.19 32.13
N ASP A 567 -40.62 11.47 30.83
CA ASP A 567 -41.18 12.69 30.26
C ASP A 567 -42.70 12.54 30.08
N ASN A 568 -43.45 13.50 30.64
CA ASN A 568 -44.92 13.51 30.59
C ASN A 568 -45.45 13.71 29.17
N ASP A 569 -44.65 14.31 28.28
CA ASP A 569 -45.01 14.55 26.89
C ASP A 569 -44.48 13.45 25.94
N SER A 570 -43.80 12.42 26.48
CA SER A 570 -43.35 11.26 25.70
C SER A 570 -44.50 10.31 25.35
N LEU A 571 -44.29 9.50 24.31
CA LEU A 571 -45.21 8.44 23.92
C LEU A 571 -44.90 7.10 24.60
N PHE A 572 -43.97 7.06 25.56
CA PHE A 572 -43.52 5.83 26.17
C PHE A 572 -44.64 5.08 26.91
N GLU A 573 -44.73 3.78 26.64
CA GLU A 573 -45.57 2.83 27.37
C GLU A 573 -44.72 1.73 28.03
N SER A 574 -45.21 1.20 29.15
CA SER A 574 -44.52 0.09 29.83
C SER A 574 -44.45 -1.14 28.93
N GLY A 575 -43.23 -1.62 28.68
CA GLY A 575 -42.95 -2.73 27.77
C GLY A 575 -42.28 -2.30 26.46
N ASP A 576 -42.19 -1.00 26.20
CA ASP A 576 -41.49 -0.49 25.02
C ASP A 576 -39.99 -0.76 25.09
N LEU A 577 -39.43 -1.28 24.00
CA LEU A 577 -37.99 -1.41 23.77
C LEU A 577 -37.45 -0.32 22.86
N TRP A 578 -38.32 0.34 22.09
CA TRP A 578 -37.97 1.31 21.08
C TRP A 578 -38.86 2.56 21.16
N TYR A 579 -38.38 3.67 20.58
CA TYR A 579 -39.10 4.93 20.54
C TYR A 579 -40.28 4.84 19.58
N ARG A 580 -41.51 5.04 20.08
CA ARG A 580 -42.74 4.95 19.26
C ARG A 580 -42.84 6.01 18.16
N GLU A 581 -42.12 7.11 18.33
CA GLU A 581 -42.02 8.18 17.34
C GLU A 581 -40.86 8.00 16.34
N MET A 582 -40.27 6.81 16.24
CA MET A 582 -39.26 6.45 15.23
C MET A 582 -39.74 5.29 14.36
N LEU A 583 -39.08 5.09 13.21
CA LEU A 583 -39.33 3.92 12.37
C LEU A 583 -38.94 2.64 13.10
N GLU A 584 -39.67 1.57 12.80
CA GLU A 584 -39.48 0.26 13.41
C GLU A 584 -38.10 -0.34 13.06
N PRO A 585 -37.51 -1.13 13.96
CA PRO A 585 -36.27 -1.87 13.69
C PRO A 585 -36.33 -2.64 12.37
N GLY A 586 -35.30 -2.54 11.54
CA GLY A 586 -35.36 -3.14 10.20
C GLY A 586 -34.10 -2.98 9.36
N PHE A 587 -34.00 -3.85 8.36
CA PHE A 587 -33.10 -3.74 7.21
C PHE A 587 -33.64 -4.70 6.13
N LYS A 588 -33.95 -4.20 4.93
CA LYS A 588 -34.68 -4.94 3.89
C LYS A 588 -35.97 -5.61 4.42
N GLY A 589 -36.75 -4.83 5.17
CA GLY A 589 -37.95 -5.28 5.88
C GLY A 589 -37.80 -5.17 7.40
N GLU A 590 -38.91 -5.25 8.10
CA GLU A 590 -38.98 -5.13 9.56
C GLU A 590 -38.26 -6.30 10.26
N ILE A 591 -37.66 -6.02 11.42
CA ILE A 591 -37.09 -7.01 12.35
C ILE A 591 -38.03 -7.10 13.55
N VAL A 592 -38.87 -8.14 13.57
CA VAL A 592 -39.83 -8.39 14.65
C VAL A 592 -39.21 -9.11 15.86
N GLU A 593 -37.96 -9.58 15.74
CA GLU A 593 -37.21 -10.22 16.82
C GLU A 593 -36.74 -9.16 17.83
N THR A 594 -37.11 -9.33 19.09
CA THR A 594 -36.94 -8.32 20.14
C THR A 594 -35.79 -8.60 21.10
N GLU A 595 -35.31 -9.84 21.20
CA GLU A 595 -34.15 -10.18 22.04
C GLU A 595 -32.86 -10.14 21.21
N ASN A 596 -32.92 -10.73 20.02
CA ASN A 596 -31.75 -10.98 19.16
C ASN A 596 -31.73 -10.13 17.88
N SER A 597 -32.26 -8.90 17.95
CA SER A 597 -32.41 -8.01 16.79
C SER A 597 -31.12 -7.80 15.99
N LEU A 598 -29.96 -7.69 16.66
CA LEU A 598 -28.67 -7.54 16.00
C LEU A 598 -28.18 -8.81 15.30
N GLN A 599 -28.53 -10.01 15.77
CA GLN A 599 -28.19 -11.25 15.07
C GLN A 599 -28.96 -11.35 13.74
N VAL A 600 -30.24 -10.95 13.75
CA VAL A 600 -31.05 -10.86 12.53
C VAL A 600 -30.49 -9.81 11.57
N LEU A 601 -30.09 -8.65 12.10
CA LEU A 601 -29.44 -7.61 11.30
C LEU A 601 -28.13 -8.11 10.69
N ALA A 602 -27.26 -8.75 11.46
CA ALA A 602 -26.00 -9.32 11.00
C ALA A 602 -26.21 -10.26 9.81
N GLN A 603 -27.13 -11.22 9.93
CA GLN A 603 -27.45 -12.16 8.86
C GLN A 603 -27.90 -11.44 7.59
N ARG A 604 -28.80 -10.45 7.72
CA ARG A 604 -29.30 -9.71 6.55
C ARG A 604 -28.24 -8.81 5.91
N ILE A 605 -27.29 -8.28 6.69
CA ILE A 605 -26.14 -7.54 6.15
C ILE A 605 -25.24 -8.49 5.38
N THR A 606 -24.87 -9.64 5.96
CA THR A 606 -23.97 -10.59 5.29
C THR A 606 -24.56 -11.22 4.03
N ASP A 607 -25.89 -11.29 3.95
CA ASP A 607 -26.63 -11.74 2.76
C ASP A 607 -26.77 -10.63 1.68
N ASP A 608 -26.44 -9.37 2.00
CA ASP A 608 -26.48 -8.23 1.08
C ASP A 608 -25.26 -8.23 0.15
N ASP A 609 -25.45 -8.02 -1.15
CA ASP A 609 -24.36 -7.94 -2.13
C ASP A 609 -23.35 -6.83 -1.83
N ARG A 610 -23.78 -5.78 -1.11
CA ARG A 610 -22.88 -4.70 -0.69
C ARG A 610 -21.92 -5.11 0.42
N PHE A 611 -22.18 -6.20 1.15
CA PHE A 611 -21.24 -6.67 2.18
C PHE A 611 -19.90 -7.03 1.57
N ALA A 612 -19.88 -7.83 0.50
CA ALA A 612 -18.63 -8.21 -0.17
C ALA A 612 -17.87 -6.97 -0.70
N ASN A 613 -18.58 -6.02 -1.31
CA ASN A 613 -18.02 -4.74 -1.74
C ASN A 613 -17.39 -3.97 -0.57
N SER A 614 -18.08 -3.92 0.57
CA SER A 614 -17.56 -3.25 1.77
C SER A 614 -16.28 -3.89 2.30
N VAL A 615 -16.12 -5.21 2.18
CA VAL A 615 -14.90 -5.90 2.62
C VAL A 615 -13.71 -5.53 1.73
N VAL A 616 -13.89 -5.51 0.40
CA VAL A 616 -12.86 -5.02 -0.52
C VAL A 616 -12.48 -3.58 -0.15
N SER A 617 -13.47 -2.71 0.04
CA SER A 617 -13.24 -1.31 0.39
C SER A 617 -12.54 -1.13 1.74
N PHE A 618 -12.90 -1.96 2.72
CA PHE A 618 -12.34 -1.96 4.07
C PHE A 618 -10.83 -2.22 4.01
N TRP A 619 -10.41 -3.25 3.26
CA TRP A 619 -9.02 -3.68 3.16
C TRP A 619 -8.20 -2.97 2.08
N TRP A 620 -8.83 -2.20 1.18
CA TRP A 620 -8.16 -1.51 0.08
C TRP A 620 -6.91 -0.72 0.52
N GLN A 621 -7.06 0.17 1.50
CA GLN A 621 -5.96 1.03 1.99
C GLN A 621 -4.86 0.28 2.75
N ALA A 622 -5.15 -0.94 3.25
CA ALA A 622 -4.13 -1.75 3.91
C ALA A 622 -3.06 -2.24 2.92
N LEU A 623 -3.42 -2.37 1.63
CA LEU A 623 -2.57 -2.95 0.59
C LEU A 623 -2.23 -2.00 -0.55
N MET A 624 -3.19 -1.19 -1.02
CA MET A 624 -3.06 -0.34 -2.20
C MET A 624 -2.45 1.03 -1.89
N SER A 625 -1.85 1.66 -2.90
CA SER A 625 -1.15 2.95 -2.77
C SER A 625 -2.03 4.13 -2.44
N GLY A 626 -3.28 4.12 -2.91
CA GLY A 626 -4.23 5.20 -2.68
C GLY A 626 -5.53 4.75 -2.04
N ALA A 627 -6.25 5.72 -1.50
CA ALA A 627 -7.62 5.55 -1.08
C ALA A 627 -8.52 5.20 -2.26
N ILE A 628 -9.68 4.62 -1.95
CA ILE A 628 -10.78 4.53 -2.91
C ILE A 628 -11.18 5.96 -3.28
N GLN A 629 -11.28 6.22 -4.58
CA GLN A 629 -11.68 7.51 -5.11
C GLN A 629 -13.13 7.78 -4.72
N ASP A 630 -13.38 8.99 -4.23
CA ASP A 630 -14.73 9.53 -4.18
C ASP A 630 -15.17 9.85 -5.62
N ALA A 631 -16.45 9.66 -5.93
CA ALA A 631 -16.99 10.11 -7.20
C ALA A 631 -16.83 11.63 -7.33
N PRO A 632 -16.28 12.15 -8.44
CA PRO A 632 -16.12 13.59 -8.61
C PRO A 632 -17.49 14.28 -8.69
N GLU A 633 -17.62 15.47 -8.10
CA GLU A 633 -18.93 16.10 -7.87
C GLU A 633 -19.39 17.04 -9.02
N LEU A 634 -18.48 17.81 -9.61
CA LEU A 634 -18.79 18.89 -10.53
C LEU A 634 -18.22 18.62 -11.94
N VAL A 635 -19.10 18.34 -12.91
CA VAL A 635 -18.73 18.06 -14.31
C VAL A 635 -17.92 19.20 -14.94
N SER A 636 -18.09 20.43 -14.45
CA SER A 636 -17.35 21.62 -14.92
C SER A 636 -15.87 21.66 -14.51
N ASP A 637 -15.42 20.79 -13.60
CA ASP A 637 -14.03 20.81 -13.11
C ASP A 637 -13.06 20.27 -14.17
N LYS A 638 -11.90 20.92 -14.33
CA LYS A 638 -10.90 20.52 -15.36
C LYS A 638 -10.45 19.06 -15.19
N THR A 639 -10.36 18.58 -13.96
CA THR A 639 -9.89 17.21 -13.65
C THR A 639 -11.03 16.19 -13.55
N TYR A 640 -12.28 16.61 -13.77
CA TYR A 640 -13.45 15.77 -13.56
C TYR A 640 -13.35 14.45 -14.34
N GLN A 641 -13.10 14.53 -15.65
CA GLN A 641 -13.08 13.36 -16.51
C GLN A 641 -11.99 12.36 -16.09
N ALA A 642 -10.78 12.84 -15.81
CA ALA A 642 -9.69 11.98 -15.34
C ALA A 642 -9.99 11.31 -14.00
N GLN A 643 -10.56 12.05 -13.04
CA GLN A 643 -10.97 11.49 -11.73
C GLN A 643 -12.12 10.50 -11.89
N PHE A 644 -13.04 10.77 -12.81
CA PHE A 644 -14.20 9.95 -13.06
C PHE A 644 -13.82 8.61 -13.70
N VAL A 645 -12.94 8.63 -14.70
CA VAL A 645 -12.38 7.40 -15.31
C VAL A 645 -11.65 6.54 -14.27
N ALA A 646 -10.85 7.16 -13.40
CA ALA A 646 -10.18 6.44 -12.32
C ALA A 646 -11.17 5.83 -11.31
N TYR A 647 -12.21 6.59 -10.94
CA TYR A 647 -13.29 6.11 -10.07
C TYR A 647 -14.01 4.92 -10.70
N GLU A 648 -14.40 5.01 -11.97
CA GLU A 648 -15.12 3.96 -12.70
C GLU A 648 -14.31 2.66 -12.77
N ALA A 649 -13.05 2.73 -13.23
CA ALA A 649 -12.16 1.58 -13.30
C ALA A 649 -11.93 0.92 -11.93
N GLN A 650 -11.90 1.72 -10.87
CA GLN A 650 -11.75 1.21 -9.50
C GLN A 650 -13.03 0.52 -9.02
N GLN A 651 -14.20 1.07 -9.32
CA GLN A 651 -15.48 0.43 -8.97
C GLN A 651 -15.66 -0.90 -9.69
N GLU A 652 -15.34 -0.98 -10.98
CA GLU A 652 -15.37 -2.23 -11.75
C GLU A 652 -14.48 -3.31 -11.11
N THR A 653 -13.26 -2.92 -10.73
CA THR A 653 -12.33 -3.83 -10.04
C THR A 653 -12.88 -4.27 -8.68
N ILE A 654 -13.43 -3.34 -7.88
CA ILE A 654 -14.02 -3.64 -6.57
C ILE A 654 -15.18 -4.63 -6.71
N GLN A 655 -16.05 -4.44 -7.69
CA GLN A 655 -17.20 -5.32 -7.94
C GLN A 655 -16.75 -6.73 -8.35
N THR A 656 -15.74 -6.82 -9.21
CA THR A 656 -15.15 -8.11 -9.62
C THR A 656 -14.55 -8.85 -8.43
N LEU A 657 -13.69 -8.17 -7.65
CA LEU A 657 -13.09 -8.74 -6.44
C LEU A 657 -14.15 -9.16 -5.42
N ALA A 658 -15.22 -8.39 -5.26
CA ALA A 658 -16.31 -8.71 -4.35
C ALA A 658 -17.10 -9.94 -4.80
N ALA A 659 -17.34 -10.10 -6.11
CA ALA A 659 -18.02 -11.27 -6.67
C ALA A 659 -17.18 -12.55 -6.49
N ASP A 660 -15.87 -12.48 -6.76
CA ASP A 660 -14.93 -13.58 -6.58
C ASP A 660 -14.80 -13.97 -5.10
N PHE A 661 -14.67 -12.99 -4.22
CA PHE A 661 -14.65 -13.19 -2.77
C PHE A 661 -15.94 -13.86 -2.26
N LYS A 662 -17.11 -13.40 -2.71
CA LYS A 662 -18.41 -13.97 -2.32
C LYS A 662 -18.58 -15.41 -2.80
N SER A 663 -18.17 -15.69 -4.04
CA SER A 663 -18.31 -17.02 -4.65
C SER A 663 -17.21 -18.00 -4.26
N GLY A 664 -16.09 -17.50 -3.72
CA GLY A 664 -14.89 -18.29 -3.48
C GLY A 664 -14.17 -18.70 -4.77
N ALA A 665 -14.27 -17.91 -5.85
CA ALA A 665 -13.74 -18.29 -7.16
C ALA A 665 -12.23 -18.58 -7.16
N SER A 666 -11.49 -17.89 -6.30
CA SER A 666 -10.03 -17.95 -6.17
C SER A 666 -9.51 -19.02 -5.19
N GLY A 667 -10.40 -19.73 -4.49
CA GLY A 667 -10.05 -20.69 -3.43
C GLY A 667 -11.12 -21.74 -3.18
N ASP A 668 -11.04 -22.46 -2.05
CA ASP A 668 -12.01 -23.51 -1.69
C ASP A 668 -13.09 -23.01 -0.70
N THR A 669 -12.95 -21.78 -0.18
CA THR A 669 -13.80 -21.22 0.88
C THR A 669 -14.44 -19.91 0.43
N VAL A 670 -15.77 -19.82 0.51
CA VAL A 670 -16.50 -18.57 0.28
C VAL A 670 -16.14 -17.53 1.33
N PHE A 671 -16.08 -16.25 0.94
CA PHE A 671 -15.71 -15.14 1.82
C PHE A 671 -14.35 -15.34 2.53
N ASN A 672 -13.35 -15.92 1.86
CA ASN A 672 -12.00 -16.06 2.43
C ASN A 672 -11.17 -14.79 2.22
N LEU A 673 -10.81 -14.09 3.30
CA LEU A 673 -10.11 -12.80 3.20
C LEU A 673 -8.70 -12.96 2.64
N LYS A 674 -7.97 -14.02 3.02
CA LYS A 674 -6.61 -14.24 2.51
C LYS A 674 -6.63 -14.40 0.98
N ASP A 675 -7.64 -15.08 0.41
CA ASP A 675 -7.79 -15.18 -1.05
C ASP A 675 -8.10 -13.83 -1.68
N LEU A 676 -8.97 -13.03 -1.06
CA LEU A 676 -9.24 -11.66 -1.50
C LEU A 676 -7.96 -10.79 -1.48
N LEU A 677 -7.14 -10.87 -0.42
CA LEU A 677 -5.87 -10.14 -0.33
C LEU A 677 -4.90 -10.56 -1.44
N VAL A 678 -4.90 -11.85 -1.81
CA VAL A 678 -4.12 -12.33 -2.96
C VAL A 678 -4.69 -11.76 -4.26
N ASP A 679 -6.00 -11.80 -4.48
CA ASP A 679 -6.65 -11.24 -5.67
C ASP A 679 -6.36 -9.74 -5.83
N MET A 680 -6.39 -9.00 -4.73
CA MET A 680 -6.00 -7.60 -4.69
C MET A 680 -4.53 -7.41 -5.07
N ALA A 681 -3.61 -8.20 -4.52
CA ALA A 681 -2.18 -8.14 -4.86
C ALA A 681 -1.89 -8.55 -6.32
N MET A 682 -2.74 -9.37 -6.92
CA MET A 682 -2.65 -9.79 -8.32
C MET A 682 -3.23 -8.74 -9.29
N SER A 683 -4.02 -7.79 -8.79
CA SER A 683 -4.70 -6.80 -9.61
C SER A 683 -3.73 -5.77 -10.22
N PRO A 684 -4.09 -5.15 -11.35
CA PRO A 684 -3.36 -4.02 -11.94
C PRO A 684 -3.11 -2.87 -10.95
N TRP A 685 -4.05 -2.61 -10.02
CA TRP A 685 -3.90 -1.55 -9.00
C TRP A 685 -2.71 -1.75 -8.07
N PHE A 686 -2.35 -3.00 -7.78
CA PHE A 686 -1.17 -3.34 -7.00
C PHE A 686 0.08 -3.49 -7.86
N ARG A 687 -0.06 -3.86 -9.14
CA ARG A 687 1.06 -4.23 -10.00
C ARG A 687 1.52 -3.12 -10.94
N ALA A 688 0.74 -2.10 -11.24
CA ALA A 688 1.16 -1.04 -12.17
C ALA A 688 2.49 -0.40 -11.71
N ALA A 689 3.50 -0.40 -12.58
CA ALA A 689 4.88 -0.08 -12.19
C ALA A 689 5.44 1.14 -12.94
N SER A 690 5.24 1.20 -14.25
CA SER A 690 5.79 2.27 -15.09
C SER A 690 5.04 2.44 -16.39
N SER A 691 5.23 3.59 -17.05
CA SER A 691 4.81 3.82 -18.44
C SER A 691 6.03 3.90 -19.36
N LYS A 692 5.92 3.36 -20.58
CA LYS A 692 6.98 3.49 -21.61
C LYS A 692 7.00 4.85 -22.29
N VAL A 693 5.89 5.57 -22.21
CA VAL A 693 5.66 6.84 -22.86
C VAL A 693 5.30 7.86 -21.78
N GLU A 694 5.61 9.13 -22.03
CA GLU A 694 5.15 10.22 -21.15
C GLU A 694 3.62 10.18 -21.06
N LEU A 695 3.10 10.20 -19.82
CA LEU A 695 1.67 10.20 -19.56
C LEU A 695 1.06 11.54 -20.01
N SER A 696 -0.18 11.50 -20.50
CA SER A 696 -0.95 12.72 -20.71
C SER A 696 -1.32 13.39 -19.38
N GLU A 697 -1.70 14.69 -19.39
CA GLU A 697 -2.18 15.38 -18.17
C GLU A 697 -3.37 14.65 -17.51
N GLU A 698 -4.21 13.98 -18.31
CA GLU A 698 -5.36 13.21 -17.83
C GLU A 698 -4.95 11.85 -17.25
N GLN A 699 -3.99 11.17 -17.87
CA GLN A 699 -3.41 9.93 -17.35
C GLN A 699 -2.66 10.17 -16.04
N ASP A 700 -1.91 11.26 -15.92
CA ASP A 700 -1.23 11.66 -14.68
C ASP A 700 -2.21 11.79 -13.50
N VAL A 701 -3.39 12.37 -13.75
CA VAL A 701 -4.42 12.54 -12.71
C VAL A 701 -5.14 11.21 -12.41
N SER A 702 -5.51 10.46 -13.44
CA SER A 702 -6.30 9.24 -13.29
C SER A 702 -5.51 8.07 -12.68
N LEU A 703 -4.21 7.97 -12.97
CA LEU A 703 -3.32 6.94 -12.44
C LEU A 703 -2.63 7.34 -11.13
N ALA A 704 -2.86 8.54 -10.59
CA ALA A 704 -2.15 9.08 -9.42
C ALA A 704 -2.23 8.18 -8.17
N VAL A 705 -3.24 7.32 -8.08
CA VAL A 705 -3.49 6.43 -6.94
C VAL A 705 -3.27 4.94 -7.26
N ALA A 706 -2.81 4.64 -8.47
CA ALA A 706 -2.56 3.29 -8.94
C ALA A 706 -1.08 2.91 -8.82
N GLY A 707 -0.83 1.61 -8.63
CA GLY A 707 0.50 1.03 -8.84
C GLY A 707 1.40 1.02 -7.62
N ILE A 708 2.70 0.95 -7.86
CA ILE A 708 3.77 0.96 -6.86
C ILE A 708 4.03 2.38 -6.33
N GLY A 709 4.81 2.50 -5.24
CA GLY A 709 5.19 3.81 -4.70
C GLY A 709 4.28 4.31 -3.58
N ARG A 710 3.63 3.39 -2.85
CA ARG A 710 2.92 3.67 -1.60
C ARG A 710 3.92 4.03 -0.52
N LEU A 711 3.73 5.16 0.16
CA LEU A 711 4.54 5.47 1.33
C LEU A 711 4.30 4.42 2.43
N LEU A 712 5.38 3.83 2.93
CA LEU A 712 5.31 2.87 4.02
C LEU A 712 4.85 3.55 5.31
N THR A 713 3.95 2.87 6.01
CA THR A 713 3.56 3.27 7.37
C THR A 713 4.74 3.16 8.34
N PRO A 714 4.71 3.84 9.50
CA PRO A 714 5.78 3.74 10.49
C PRO A 714 6.11 2.28 10.87
N GLU A 715 5.08 1.45 11.02
CA GLU A 715 5.20 0.04 11.38
C GLU A 715 5.86 -0.78 10.26
N GLU A 716 5.45 -0.56 9.00
CA GLU A 716 6.06 -1.24 7.83
C GLU A 716 7.50 -0.79 7.60
N LEU A 717 7.81 0.50 7.77
CA LEU A 717 9.17 1.02 7.63
C LEU A 717 10.10 0.44 8.70
N ALA A 718 9.62 0.29 9.94
CA ALA A 718 10.36 -0.38 11.00
C ALA A 718 10.69 -1.83 10.61
N LEU A 719 9.67 -2.58 10.16
CA LEU A 719 9.82 -3.98 9.74
C LEU A 719 10.73 -4.12 8.50
N LYS A 720 10.59 -3.26 7.48
CA LYS A 720 11.52 -3.21 6.33
C LYS A 720 12.95 -2.95 6.80
N THR A 721 13.14 -2.02 7.72
CA THR A 721 14.47 -1.70 8.27
C THR A 721 15.07 -2.89 8.99
N GLN A 722 14.29 -3.61 9.78
CA GLN A 722 14.73 -4.85 10.42
C GLN A 722 15.05 -5.93 9.38
N ALA A 723 14.20 -6.13 8.38
CA ALA A 723 14.39 -7.14 7.36
C ALA A 723 15.64 -6.89 6.50
N VAL A 724 15.93 -5.64 6.16
CA VAL A 724 17.08 -5.28 5.33
C VAL A 724 18.38 -5.16 6.13
N THR A 725 18.37 -4.63 7.36
CA THR A 725 19.58 -4.35 8.14
C THR A 725 19.83 -5.33 9.29
N GLY A 726 18.81 -6.04 9.74
CA GLY A 726 18.83 -6.86 10.95
C GLY A 726 18.65 -6.06 12.25
N ILE A 727 18.30 -4.77 12.19
CA ILE A 727 18.23 -3.86 13.34
C ILE A 727 16.93 -3.06 13.32
N LEU A 728 16.32 -2.87 14.50
CA LEU A 728 15.21 -1.94 14.73
C LEU A 728 15.71 -0.65 15.40
N TRP A 729 15.11 0.49 15.05
CA TRP A 729 15.57 1.78 15.54
C TRP A 729 15.12 2.03 16.99
N GLY A 730 16.04 1.89 17.93
CA GLY A 730 15.77 2.11 19.35
C GLY A 730 14.77 1.13 19.93
N GLU A 731 14.84 -0.13 19.46
CA GLU A 731 14.13 -1.24 20.07
C GLU A 731 14.51 -1.36 21.55
N THR A 732 13.49 -1.50 22.39
CA THR A 732 13.63 -1.63 23.84
C THR A 732 12.44 -2.40 24.41
N GLU A 733 12.63 -2.97 25.60
CA GLU A 733 11.59 -3.70 26.32
C GLU A 733 11.17 -2.96 27.61
N ASN A 734 9.88 -2.68 27.76
CA ASN A 734 9.29 -2.20 29.01
C ASN A 734 8.39 -3.27 29.60
N GLU A 735 8.94 -4.04 30.54
CA GLU A 735 8.25 -5.12 31.26
C GLU A 735 6.98 -4.66 32.02
N ASN A 736 6.79 -3.35 32.25
CA ASN A 736 5.60 -2.83 32.92
C ASN A 736 4.45 -2.50 31.94
N SER A 737 4.67 -2.62 30.64
CA SER A 737 3.64 -2.44 29.61
C SER A 737 2.97 -3.78 29.27
N ILE A 738 1.69 -3.74 28.90
CA ILE A 738 0.97 -4.93 28.42
C ILE A 738 1.59 -5.43 27.10
N ASP A 739 2.00 -4.50 26.24
CA ASP A 739 2.83 -4.78 25.07
C ASP A 739 4.26 -4.26 25.36
N PRO A 740 5.20 -5.15 25.70
CA PRO A 740 6.49 -4.76 26.26
C PRO A 740 7.48 -4.26 25.21
N ARG A 741 7.32 -4.62 23.92
CA ARG A 741 8.31 -4.30 22.88
C ARG A 741 7.89 -3.06 22.11
N TYR A 742 8.78 -2.07 22.05
CA TYR A 742 8.57 -0.91 21.20
C TYR A 742 9.85 -0.46 20.52
N ASP A 743 9.68 0.18 19.37
CA ASP A 743 10.73 0.86 18.63
C ASP A 743 10.32 2.33 18.41
N ASN A 744 11.28 3.15 18.03
CA ASN A 744 11.06 4.59 17.88
C ASN A 744 9.99 4.94 16.82
N LEU A 745 9.79 4.13 15.78
CA LEU A 745 8.79 4.40 14.74
C LEU A 745 7.39 4.00 15.20
N LYS A 746 7.26 2.91 15.97
CA LYS A 746 5.96 2.45 16.49
C LYS A 746 5.47 3.26 17.68
N ASP A 747 6.37 3.88 18.44
CA ASP A 747 6.03 4.67 19.63
C ASP A 747 6.27 6.18 19.40
N LYS A 748 7.47 6.67 19.76
CA LYS A 748 7.81 8.10 19.83
C LYS A 748 7.56 8.89 18.55
N PHE A 749 7.78 8.28 17.38
CA PHE A 749 7.67 8.94 16.08
C PHE A 749 6.49 8.46 15.24
N SER A 750 5.61 7.61 15.76
CA SER A 750 4.49 7.05 15.01
C SER A 750 3.65 8.13 14.33
N THR A 751 3.09 9.07 15.10
CA THR A 751 2.29 10.18 14.56
C THR A 751 3.13 11.18 13.75
N TYR A 752 4.40 11.39 14.11
CA TYR A 752 5.31 12.26 13.35
C TYR A 752 5.68 11.72 11.97
N TYR A 753 5.61 10.39 11.78
CA TYR A 753 5.87 9.72 10.52
C TYR A 753 4.59 9.31 9.77
N GLY A 754 3.40 9.70 10.25
CA GLY A 754 2.13 9.48 9.54
C GLY A 754 1.27 8.32 10.03
N GLY A 755 1.60 7.73 11.19
CA GLY A 755 0.74 6.79 11.91
C GLY A 755 -0.48 7.47 12.55
N ILE A 756 -1.36 6.67 13.17
CA ILE A 756 -2.62 7.10 13.77
C ILE A 756 -2.65 6.82 15.28
N ASP A 757 -3.36 7.66 16.04
CA ASP A 757 -3.67 7.41 17.47
C ASP A 757 -5.09 6.84 17.66
N SER A 758 -5.84 6.70 16.56
CA SER A 758 -7.24 6.22 16.50
C SER A 758 -8.27 7.13 17.21
N PHE A 759 -7.82 8.27 17.75
CA PHE A 759 -8.63 9.24 18.48
C PHE A 759 -8.68 10.59 17.78
N GLY A 760 -7.58 11.37 17.84
CA GLY A 760 -7.47 12.68 17.21
C GLY A 760 -6.95 12.59 15.77
N ILE A 761 -6.12 11.59 15.48
CA ILE A 761 -5.58 11.27 14.16
C ILE A 761 -6.12 9.89 13.79
N THR A 762 -7.03 9.86 12.82
CA THR A 762 -7.79 8.65 12.44
C THR A 762 -7.47 8.16 11.03
N THR A 763 -6.67 8.89 10.27
CA THR A 763 -6.27 8.57 8.90
C THR A 763 -4.75 8.68 8.78
N ARG A 764 -4.13 7.73 8.10
CA ARG A 764 -2.69 7.74 7.83
C ARG A 764 -2.31 8.83 6.84
N ALA A 765 -1.11 9.37 6.96
CA ALA A 765 -0.54 10.23 5.93
C ALA A 765 -0.05 9.38 4.77
N THR A 766 -0.52 9.66 3.55
CA THR A 766 -0.15 8.94 2.32
C THR A 766 0.94 9.66 1.53
N GLU A 767 1.25 10.90 1.88
CA GLU A 767 2.27 11.72 1.24
C GLU A 767 3.37 12.14 2.22
N LEU A 768 4.61 12.14 1.75
CA LEU A 768 5.76 12.48 2.58
C LEU A 768 5.80 13.99 2.88
N THR A 769 5.53 14.37 4.13
CA THR A 769 5.70 15.76 4.59
C THR A 769 7.15 16.07 4.97
N PRO A 770 7.54 17.36 5.05
CA PRO A 770 8.88 17.74 5.55
C PRO A 770 9.19 17.20 6.95
N LEU A 771 8.17 17.02 7.81
CA LEU A 771 8.34 16.46 9.15
C LEU A 771 8.68 14.97 9.08
N MET A 772 7.95 14.21 8.27
CA MET A 772 8.18 12.78 8.04
C MET A 772 9.56 12.54 7.42
N SER A 773 9.96 13.37 6.45
CA SER A 773 11.31 13.31 5.86
C SER A 773 12.43 13.48 6.90
N ASN A 774 12.25 14.36 7.89
CA ASN A 774 13.21 14.50 8.99
C ASN A 774 13.25 13.27 9.90
N VAL A 775 12.12 12.60 10.13
CA VAL A 775 12.08 11.35 10.90
C VAL A 775 12.78 10.22 10.15
N ALA A 776 12.48 10.02 8.86
CA ALA A 776 13.16 9.04 8.02
C ALA A 776 14.68 9.29 7.96
N MET A 777 15.10 10.54 7.79
CA MET A 777 16.52 10.92 7.82
C MET A 777 17.17 10.59 9.18
N ARG A 778 16.45 10.83 10.29
CA ARG A 778 16.95 10.54 11.64
C ARG A 778 17.08 9.04 11.86
N GLN A 779 16.10 8.26 11.43
CA GLN A 779 16.16 6.79 11.48
C GLN A 779 17.36 6.28 10.66
N ALA A 780 17.48 6.72 9.41
CA ALA A 780 18.58 6.30 8.55
C ALA A 780 19.95 6.64 9.16
N LEU A 781 20.10 7.84 9.74
CA LEU A 781 21.32 8.24 10.44
C LEU A 781 21.62 7.35 11.66
N ALA A 782 20.61 6.96 12.42
CA ALA A 782 20.78 6.12 13.61
C ALA A 782 21.10 4.66 13.28
N ILE A 783 20.58 4.13 12.16
CA ILE A 783 20.73 2.71 11.78
C ILE A 783 21.99 2.45 10.95
N SER A 784 22.42 3.42 10.13
CA SER A 784 23.46 3.20 9.12
C SER A 784 24.77 2.65 9.70
N CYS A 785 25.29 3.26 10.77
CA CYS A 785 26.57 2.86 11.34
C CYS A 785 26.47 1.52 12.10
N PRO A 786 25.52 1.34 13.04
CA PRO A 786 25.33 0.07 13.72
C PRO A 786 25.12 -1.11 12.77
N ALA A 787 24.38 -0.91 11.66
CA ALA A 787 24.17 -1.96 10.66
C ALA A 787 25.47 -2.43 10.01
N VAL A 788 26.39 -1.51 9.70
CA VAL A 788 27.70 -1.88 9.13
C VAL A 788 28.56 -2.61 10.16
N VAL A 789 28.67 -2.07 11.38
CA VAL A 789 29.49 -2.65 12.45
C VAL A 789 29.02 -4.07 12.78
N MET A 790 27.72 -4.23 13.05
CA MET A 790 27.15 -5.53 13.41
C MET A 790 27.26 -6.55 12.27
N ASP A 791 27.16 -6.11 11.01
CA ASP A 791 27.28 -7.05 9.89
C ASP A 791 28.71 -7.55 9.72
N PHE A 792 29.73 -6.68 9.80
CA PHE A 792 31.12 -7.11 9.68
C PHE A 792 31.61 -7.98 10.86
N GLN A 793 30.98 -7.88 12.03
CA GLN A 793 31.21 -8.77 13.17
C GLN A 793 30.68 -10.20 12.95
N ARG A 794 29.76 -10.41 12.01
CA ARG A 794 29.28 -11.74 11.65
C ARG A 794 30.32 -12.47 10.79
N ASN A 795 30.35 -13.80 10.89
CA ASN A 795 31.12 -14.61 9.95
C ASN A 795 30.64 -14.34 8.53
N VAL A 796 31.55 -14.42 7.54
CA VAL A 796 31.25 -14.07 6.13
C VAL A 796 29.97 -14.72 5.58
N GLY A 797 29.68 -15.97 5.94
CA GLY A 797 28.46 -16.68 5.51
C GLY A 797 27.18 -16.32 6.26
N ASP A 798 27.29 -15.63 7.40
CA ASP A 798 26.17 -15.18 8.23
C ASP A 798 25.85 -13.68 8.03
N ARG A 799 26.64 -12.99 7.20
CA ARG A 799 26.45 -11.56 6.87
C ARG A 799 25.21 -11.34 6.01
N LEU A 800 24.48 -10.27 6.30
CA LEU A 800 23.28 -9.85 5.57
C LEU A 800 23.58 -8.81 4.50
N LEU A 801 24.62 -7.99 4.70
CA LEU A 801 24.92 -6.83 3.86
C LEU A 801 26.20 -7.03 3.06
N PHE A 802 27.27 -7.52 3.68
CA PHE A 802 28.63 -7.55 3.12
C PHE A 802 29.23 -8.97 3.04
N ASP A 803 28.48 -9.89 2.43
CA ASP A 803 28.86 -11.30 2.26
C ASP A 803 30.00 -11.53 1.25
N SER A 804 30.18 -10.58 0.32
CA SER A 804 31.11 -10.71 -0.83
C SER A 804 32.29 -9.74 -0.79
N ILE A 805 32.39 -8.91 0.25
CA ILE A 805 33.44 -7.91 0.42
C ILE A 805 34.01 -7.89 1.85
N ASP A 806 35.26 -7.44 1.96
CA ASP A 806 35.96 -7.26 3.21
C ASP A 806 36.43 -5.80 3.34
N LEU A 807 36.58 -5.32 4.59
CA LEU A 807 37.07 -3.96 4.88
C LEU A 807 38.53 -3.75 4.45
N SER A 808 39.23 -4.80 4.01
CA SER A 808 40.53 -4.71 3.38
C SER A 808 40.49 -4.30 1.89
N ILE A 809 39.35 -4.43 1.21
CA ILE A 809 39.23 -4.24 -0.25
C ILE A 809 38.87 -2.79 -0.58
N THR A 810 39.84 -2.02 -1.07
CA THR A 810 39.64 -0.59 -1.41
C THR A 810 39.40 -0.37 -2.90
N PRO A 811 38.95 0.83 -3.32
CA PRO A 811 38.92 1.20 -4.73
C PRO A 811 40.29 1.11 -5.44
N MET A 812 41.40 1.09 -4.71
CA MET A 812 42.77 0.96 -5.25
C MET A 812 43.23 -0.48 -5.43
N THR A 813 42.52 -1.47 -4.89
CA THR A 813 43.00 -2.86 -4.89
C THR A 813 42.95 -3.45 -6.30
N GLU A 814 44.11 -3.75 -6.89
CA GLU A 814 44.23 -4.33 -8.22
C GLU A 814 44.20 -5.87 -8.17
N ALA A 815 44.85 -6.45 -7.17
CA ALA A 815 44.86 -7.89 -6.92
C ALA A 815 45.00 -8.18 -5.42
N THR A 816 44.40 -9.27 -4.95
CA THR A 816 44.51 -9.73 -3.56
C THR A 816 44.57 -11.25 -3.49
N VAL A 817 45.28 -11.79 -2.50
CA VAL A 817 45.27 -13.19 -2.08
C VAL A 817 45.32 -13.24 -0.56
N GLN A 818 44.75 -14.27 0.05
CA GLN A 818 44.75 -14.45 1.49
C GLN A 818 45.56 -15.69 1.87
N PHE A 819 46.29 -15.60 2.98
CA PHE A 819 47.04 -16.70 3.58
C PHE A 819 46.45 -17.06 4.95
N ASP A 820 46.19 -18.35 5.16
CA ASP A 820 45.88 -18.92 6.47
C ASP A 820 47.21 -19.25 7.18
N VAL A 821 47.62 -18.40 8.13
CA VAL A 821 48.94 -18.49 8.76
C VAL A 821 48.86 -19.41 9.98
N GLY A 822 49.14 -20.68 9.74
CA GLY A 822 49.13 -21.75 10.74
C GLY A 822 50.05 -21.55 11.93
N GLU A 823 49.67 -22.15 13.06
CA GLU A 823 50.47 -22.18 14.28
C GLU A 823 51.77 -22.94 14.06
N HIS A 824 52.90 -22.22 14.14
CA HIS A 824 54.22 -22.79 13.91
C HIS A 824 55.27 -22.09 14.76
N GLY A 825 56.18 -22.85 15.40
CA GLY A 825 57.30 -22.27 16.17
C GLY A 825 58.47 -21.76 15.33
N SER A 826 58.28 -21.56 14.01
CA SER A 826 59.31 -21.08 13.08
C SER A 826 58.68 -20.60 11.77
N PRO A 827 59.28 -19.61 11.07
CA PRO A 827 58.74 -19.08 9.81
C PRO A 827 58.59 -20.13 8.70
N ILE A 828 57.43 -20.15 8.03
CA ILE A 828 57.10 -21.04 6.90
C ILE A 828 56.65 -20.20 5.70
N SER A 829 56.90 -20.71 4.49
CA SER A 829 56.58 -20.02 3.24
C SER A 829 55.14 -20.28 2.79
N TYR A 830 54.38 -19.20 2.68
CA TYR A 830 53.07 -19.11 2.03
C TYR A 830 53.25 -18.46 0.66
N GLN A 831 52.72 -19.08 -0.40
CA GLN A 831 52.90 -18.60 -1.77
C GLN A 831 51.58 -18.63 -2.52
N SER A 832 51.25 -17.54 -3.22
CA SER A 832 50.08 -17.50 -4.09
C SER A 832 50.33 -16.59 -5.29
N ALA A 833 49.53 -16.78 -6.33
CA ALA A 833 49.62 -16.01 -7.57
C ALA A 833 48.63 -14.84 -7.55
N LEU A 834 49.12 -13.65 -7.92
CA LEU A 834 48.36 -12.43 -8.15
C LEU A 834 48.41 -12.08 -9.63
N VAL A 835 47.26 -11.80 -10.24
CA VAL A 835 47.21 -11.35 -11.64
C VAL A 835 47.28 -9.84 -11.68
N VAL A 836 48.30 -9.28 -12.32
CA VAL A 836 48.48 -7.84 -12.47
C VAL A 836 48.26 -7.45 -13.93
N ASN A 837 47.33 -6.52 -14.14
CA ASN A 837 46.87 -6.14 -15.48
C ASN A 837 47.34 -4.75 -15.89
N ARG A 838 48.05 -4.03 -15.01
CA ARG A 838 48.58 -2.70 -15.30
C ARG A 838 50.00 -2.54 -14.79
N VAL A 839 50.86 -2.03 -15.67
CA VAL A 839 52.23 -1.62 -15.32
C VAL A 839 52.25 -0.29 -14.58
N GLY A 840 53.38 0.04 -13.97
CA GLY A 840 53.63 1.30 -13.26
C GLY A 840 53.91 1.10 -11.78
N ASP A 841 53.95 2.21 -11.05
CA ASP A 841 54.17 2.20 -9.60
C ASP A 841 52.92 1.68 -8.88
N LYS A 842 53.15 0.82 -7.89
CA LYS A 842 52.15 0.11 -7.09
C LYS A 842 52.61 0.06 -5.65
N LYS A 843 51.73 -0.46 -4.80
CA LYS A 843 52.05 -0.76 -3.42
C LYS A 843 51.70 -2.21 -3.10
N LEU A 844 52.66 -2.96 -2.60
CA LEU A 844 52.44 -4.31 -2.07
C LEU A 844 52.09 -4.19 -0.59
N ARG A 845 50.87 -4.53 -0.23
CA ARG A 845 50.34 -4.45 1.14
C ARG A 845 50.14 -5.84 1.72
N PHE A 846 50.48 -6.02 3.00
CA PHE A 846 50.04 -7.17 3.79
C PHE A 846 49.19 -6.68 4.97
N THR A 847 47.98 -7.20 5.10
CA THR A 847 46.98 -6.80 6.10
C THR A 847 46.56 -8.02 6.89
N ILE A 848 46.42 -7.90 8.21
CA ILE A 848 45.76 -8.94 9.00
C ILE A 848 44.24 -8.75 8.89
N ASP A 849 43.50 -9.78 8.48
CA ASP A 849 42.06 -9.64 8.17
C ASP A 849 41.16 -10.00 9.36
N ASN A 850 41.70 -10.75 10.33
CA ASN A 850 41.00 -11.17 11.54
C ASN A 850 41.82 -10.84 12.81
N PRO A 851 42.11 -9.55 13.07
CA PRO A 851 42.85 -9.08 14.24
C PRO A 851 42.18 -9.44 15.58
N ALA A 852 42.95 -9.38 16.67
CA ALA A 852 42.44 -9.56 18.03
C ALA A 852 41.45 -8.43 18.42
N GLY A 853 40.45 -8.72 19.27
CA GLY A 853 39.60 -7.68 19.89
C GLY A 853 38.15 -7.60 19.41
N SER A 854 37.74 -8.35 18.39
CA SER A 854 36.32 -8.55 18.04
C SER A 854 35.67 -9.59 18.97
N GLY A 855 35.30 -9.18 20.19
CA GLY A 855 34.67 -10.07 21.19
C GLY A 855 35.62 -11.07 21.88
N ASN A 856 35.05 -12.14 22.48
CA ASN A 856 35.67 -13.06 23.47
C ASN A 856 36.85 -13.95 22.98
N GLN A 857 37.70 -13.53 22.04
CA GLN A 857 38.78 -14.35 21.48
C GLN A 857 40.16 -13.65 21.54
N ASN A 858 41.18 -14.44 21.85
CA ASN A 858 42.52 -14.03 22.27
C ASN A 858 43.37 -13.34 21.19
N ASN A 859 44.48 -12.73 21.65
CA ASN A 859 45.46 -11.93 20.90
C ASN A 859 46.11 -12.66 19.69
N ARG A 860 45.43 -12.70 18.53
CA ARG A 860 45.98 -13.25 17.27
C ARG A 860 47.11 -12.35 16.74
N ARG A 861 48.25 -12.97 16.42
CA ARG A 861 49.47 -12.26 16.01
C ARG A 861 50.20 -13.02 14.91
N VAL A 862 50.61 -12.30 13.88
CA VAL A 862 51.43 -12.79 12.76
C VAL A 862 52.84 -12.25 12.92
N TYR A 863 53.82 -13.14 12.74
CA TYR A 863 55.24 -12.83 12.72
C TYR A 863 55.75 -13.05 11.30
N ILE A 864 56.06 -11.96 10.60
CA ILE A 864 56.54 -11.98 9.22
C ILE A 864 58.06 -11.89 9.25
N ASP A 865 58.77 -12.86 8.69
CA ASP A 865 60.23 -12.86 8.56
C ASP A 865 60.66 -12.18 7.25
N ARG A 866 60.02 -12.55 6.14
CA ARG A 866 60.37 -12.02 4.83
C ARG A 866 59.19 -11.99 3.88
N VAL A 867 59.10 -10.95 3.07
CA VAL A 867 58.15 -10.84 1.97
C VAL A 867 58.88 -10.79 0.63
N GLN A 868 58.31 -11.45 -0.38
CA GLN A 868 58.89 -11.50 -1.72
C GLN A 868 57.81 -11.42 -2.79
N LEU A 869 58.08 -10.67 -3.86
CA LEU A 869 57.27 -10.61 -5.07
C LEU A 869 58.12 -11.01 -6.27
N SER A 870 57.70 -12.03 -7.00
CA SER A 870 58.37 -12.50 -8.22
C SER A 870 57.48 -12.26 -9.43
N GLY A 871 58.07 -11.79 -10.52
CA GLY A 871 57.34 -11.48 -11.75
C GLY A 871 56.99 -12.73 -12.59
N PRO A 872 56.26 -12.54 -13.71
CA PRO A 872 55.80 -13.62 -14.58
C PRO A 872 56.90 -14.52 -15.16
N THR A 873 58.14 -14.03 -15.24
CA THR A 873 59.31 -14.77 -15.72
C THR A 873 60.05 -15.53 -14.61
N GLY A 874 59.58 -15.46 -13.37
CA GLY A 874 60.23 -16.00 -12.17
C GLY A 874 61.34 -15.11 -11.60
N ALA A 875 61.58 -13.93 -12.17
CA ALA A 875 62.53 -12.97 -11.63
C ALA A 875 62.00 -12.35 -10.33
N VAL A 876 62.84 -12.29 -9.29
CA VAL A 876 62.50 -11.62 -8.01
C VAL A 876 62.54 -10.10 -8.22
N ILE A 877 61.40 -9.45 -8.01
CA ILE A 877 61.23 -8.00 -8.21
C ILE A 877 61.39 -7.27 -6.87
N LEU A 878 60.88 -7.86 -5.80
CA LEU A 878 61.04 -7.38 -4.43
C LEU A 878 61.34 -8.58 -3.54
N SER A 879 62.32 -8.45 -2.65
CA SER A 879 62.58 -9.40 -1.56
C SER A 879 63.09 -8.60 -0.39
N LEU A 880 62.38 -8.64 0.72
CA LEU A 880 62.61 -7.74 1.83
C LEU A 880 62.42 -8.46 3.16
N GLU A 881 63.43 -8.42 4.02
CA GLU A 881 63.31 -8.84 5.43
C GLU A 881 62.35 -7.87 6.13
N ALA A 882 61.43 -8.40 6.93
CA ALA A 882 60.28 -7.62 7.38
C ALA A 882 60.67 -6.49 8.36
N GLU A 883 61.79 -6.64 9.08
CA GLU A 883 62.39 -5.58 9.91
C GLU A 883 62.86 -4.35 9.10
N ASP A 884 63.14 -4.51 7.82
CA ASP A 884 63.65 -3.45 6.94
C ASP A 884 62.54 -2.68 6.20
N ILE A 885 61.26 -3.01 6.45
CA ILE A 885 60.09 -2.41 5.75
C ILE A 885 60.10 -0.89 5.86
N VAL A 886 60.18 -0.38 7.10
CA VAL A 886 60.16 1.06 7.37
C VAL A 886 61.40 1.75 6.80
N ALA A 887 62.56 1.08 6.88
CA ALA A 887 63.83 1.62 6.36
C ALA A 887 63.85 1.71 4.82
N SER A 888 63.04 0.89 4.15
CA SER A 888 62.97 0.80 2.69
C SER A 888 61.87 1.68 2.08
N GLY A 889 61.34 2.62 2.86
CA GLY A 889 60.28 3.53 2.41
C GLY A 889 58.87 2.92 2.44
N GLY A 890 58.71 1.74 3.05
CA GLY A 890 57.41 1.18 3.37
C GLY A 890 56.79 1.84 4.59
N THR A 891 55.50 1.63 4.78
CA THR A 891 54.73 2.08 5.94
C THR A 891 54.17 0.89 6.68
N ALA A 892 54.09 1.00 8.01
CA ALA A 892 53.38 0.05 8.86
C ALA A 892 52.41 0.87 9.68
N LEU A 893 51.11 0.71 9.45
CA LEU A 893 50.07 1.53 10.05
C LEU A 893 49.04 0.64 10.72
N ASP A 894 48.85 0.88 12.01
CA ASP A 894 47.83 0.24 12.81
C ASP A 894 46.50 0.95 12.61
N TYR A 895 45.43 0.33 13.09
CA TYR A 895 44.09 0.81 12.85
C TYR A 895 43.72 2.05 13.65
N ASP A 896 44.46 2.37 14.71
CA ASP A 896 44.38 3.63 15.45
C ASP A 896 45.29 4.74 14.86
N GLY A 897 45.95 4.46 13.72
CA GLY A 897 46.91 5.36 13.08
C GLY A 897 48.31 5.34 13.69
N SER A 898 48.54 4.52 14.72
CA SER A 898 49.87 4.25 15.23
C SER A 898 50.66 3.33 14.29
N ALA A 899 51.87 2.94 14.69
CA ALA A 899 52.66 2.01 13.89
C ALA A 899 52.17 0.58 14.09
N SER A 900 51.75 -0.09 13.01
CA SER A 900 51.32 -1.49 13.08
C SER A 900 52.52 -2.40 13.31
N GLY A 901 52.52 -3.02 14.49
CA GLY A 901 53.53 -4.00 14.85
C GLY A 901 54.92 -3.41 15.10
N ASN A 902 55.86 -4.32 15.40
CA ASN A 902 57.23 -3.97 15.71
C ASN A 902 58.18 -5.13 15.39
N VAL A 903 59.47 -4.83 15.33
CA VAL A 903 60.52 -5.87 15.27
C VAL A 903 60.47 -6.71 16.54
N ASP A 904 60.42 -8.03 16.38
CA ASP A 904 60.42 -9.05 17.42
C ASP A 904 61.57 -10.03 17.19
N THR A 905 62.26 -10.42 18.28
CA THR A 905 63.42 -11.33 18.27
C THR A 905 63.24 -12.52 19.24
N THR A 906 62.03 -12.71 19.77
CA THR A 906 61.76 -13.57 20.94
C THR A 906 61.95 -15.07 20.66
N ASP A 907 61.94 -15.51 19.40
CA ASP A 907 62.07 -16.93 19.00
C ASP A 907 63.31 -17.24 18.16
N GLY A 908 64.35 -16.40 18.24
CA GLY A 908 65.62 -16.62 17.53
C GLY A 908 65.59 -16.25 16.05
N TYR A 909 64.49 -15.68 15.58
CA TYR A 909 64.30 -15.04 14.28
C TYR A 909 64.04 -13.56 14.50
N THR A 910 64.56 -12.69 13.63
CA THR A 910 64.16 -11.28 13.59
C THR A 910 62.93 -11.21 12.68
N THR A 911 61.79 -10.81 13.22
CA THR A 911 60.52 -10.77 12.48
C THR A 911 59.78 -9.47 12.73
N TRP A 912 58.87 -9.10 11.83
CA TRP A 912 57.87 -8.07 12.08
C TRP A 912 56.63 -8.71 12.70
N SER A 913 56.38 -8.43 13.97
CA SER A 913 55.22 -8.92 14.72
C SER A 913 54.09 -7.92 14.62
N MET A 914 52.93 -8.33 14.08
CA MET A 914 51.71 -7.53 14.01
C MET A 914 50.48 -8.32 14.44
N ASN A 915 49.56 -7.66 15.15
CA ASN A 915 48.28 -8.21 15.62
C ASN A 915 47.06 -7.44 15.08
N SER A 916 47.32 -6.33 14.38
CA SER A 916 46.35 -5.42 13.77
C SER A 916 47.09 -4.57 12.73
N GLY A 917 46.35 -3.88 11.85
CA GLY A 917 46.91 -2.99 10.83
C GLY A 917 47.42 -3.66 9.55
N TYR A 918 48.28 -2.92 8.85
CA TYR A 918 48.92 -3.38 7.62
C TYR A 918 50.36 -2.86 7.48
N ILE A 919 51.16 -3.59 6.70
CA ILE A 919 52.43 -3.12 6.13
C ILE A 919 52.25 -2.87 4.65
N GLU A 920 52.85 -1.81 4.11
CA GLU A 920 52.73 -1.43 2.71
C GLU A 920 54.07 -0.97 2.15
N ILE A 921 54.48 -1.55 1.02
CA ILE A 921 55.81 -1.37 0.42
C ILE A 921 55.64 -0.87 -1.03
N PRO A 922 56.31 0.22 -1.43
CA PRO A 922 56.29 0.66 -2.82
C PRO A 922 56.98 -0.36 -3.73
N VAL A 923 56.38 -0.65 -4.89
CA VAL A 923 56.93 -1.57 -5.89
C VAL A 923 56.59 -1.08 -7.30
N THR A 924 57.54 -1.23 -8.23
CA THR A 924 57.29 -0.91 -9.65
C THR A 924 57.07 -2.20 -10.44
N ILE A 925 55.99 -2.24 -11.20
CA ILE A 925 55.60 -3.39 -12.03
C ILE A 925 55.82 -3.03 -13.50
N ASP A 926 56.78 -3.70 -14.15
CA ASP A 926 57.17 -3.39 -15.53
C ASP A 926 56.45 -4.22 -16.61
N GLN A 927 55.75 -5.28 -16.22
CA GLN A 927 55.04 -6.17 -17.15
C GLN A 927 53.73 -6.68 -16.56
N MET A 928 52.72 -6.90 -17.40
CA MET A 928 51.47 -7.54 -16.99
C MET A 928 51.67 -9.06 -16.88
N GLY A 929 50.90 -9.72 -16.02
CA GLY A 929 50.87 -11.19 -15.93
C GLY A 929 50.70 -11.71 -14.50
N ASN A 930 51.03 -12.99 -14.31
CA ASN A 930 50.93 -13.66 -13.01
C ASN A 930 52.19 -13.41 -12.19
N TYR A 931 52.03 -12.70 -11.09
CA TYR A 931 53.06 -12.45 -10.09
C TYR A 931 52.91 -13.46 -8.96
N GLN A 932 54.03 -13.94 -8.43
CA GLN A 932 54.02 -14.81 -7.25
C GLN A 932 54.39 -13.99 -6.02
N VAL A 933 53.43 -13.81 -5.12
CA VAL A 933 53.68 -13.22 -3.80
C VAL A 933 54.00 -14.34 -2.81
N THR A 934 55.00 -14.10 -1.99
CA THR A 934 55.48 -15.02 -0.96
C THR A 934 55.58 -14.28 0.37
N ALA A 935 54.91 -14.79 1.39
CA ALA A 935 55.11 -14.39 2.78
C ALA A 935 55.77 -15.54 3.52
N ILE A 936 56.90 -15.28 4.16
CA ILE A 936 57.53 -16.22 5.10
C ILE A 936 57.13 -15.74 6.49
N ALA A 937 56.21 -16.46 7.12
CA ALA A 937 55.55 -16.03 8.35
C ALA A 937 55.16 -17.23 9.24
N TYR A 938 54.81 -16.94 10.49
CA TYR A 938 54.18 -17.88 11.42
C TYR A 938 53.27 -17.15 12.41
N SER A 939 52.49 -17.89 13.17
CA SER A 939 51.68 -17.40 14.28
C SER A 939 52.02 -18.14 15.59
N SER A 940 51.78 -17.46 16.72
CA SER A 940 51.91 -18.04 18.07
C SER A 940 50.69 -18.90 18.44
N PRO A 941 50.75 -19.75 19.48
CA PRO A 941 49.61 -20.56 19.93
C PRO A 941 48.37 -19.72 20.22
N ILE A 942 47.22 -20.13 19.68
CA ILE A 942 45.95 -19.39 19.75
C ILE A 942 44.92 -20.26 20.46
N GLU A 943 44.33 -19.77 21.55
CA GLU A 943 43.47 -20.59 22.41
C GLU A 943 42.13 -20.99 21.75
N ASP A 944 41.68 -20.28 20.70
CA ASP A 944 40.42 -20.54 19.99
C ASP A 944 40.56 -21.50 18.79
N GLY A 945 41.79 -21.88 18.42
CA GLY A 945 42.08 -22.75 17.28
C GLY A 945 41.89 -22.11 15.89
N VAL A 946 41.70 -20.79 15.80
CA VAL A 946 41.53 -20.05 14.54
C VAL A 946 42.82 -19.31 14.20
N ASN A 947 43.43 -19.66 13.08
CA ASN A 947 44.66 -19.02 12.60
C ASN A 947 44.42 -17.57 12.13
N PRO A 948 45.43 -16.68 12.22
CA PRO A 948 45.36 -15.37 11.60
C PRO A 948 45.38 -15.48 10.07
N LEU A 949 44.50 -14.72 9.44
CA LEU A 949 44.39 -14.53 8.01
C LEU A 949 45.22 -13.30 7.62
N LEU A 950 46.15 -13.48 6.68
CA LEU A 950 47.01 -12.43 6.16
C LEU A 950 46.72 -12.23 4.67
N SER A 951 46.10 -11.10 4.32
CA SER A 951 45.89 -10.71 2.92
C SER A 951 47.11 -10.01 2.35
N ALA A 952 47.55 -10.43 1.18
CA ALA A 952 48.56 -9.76 0.36
C ALA A 952 47.92 -9.11 -0.86
N GLN A 953 48.06 -7.79 -0.98
CA GLN A 953 47.40 -6.97 -1.98
C GLN A 953 48.39 -6.19 -2.85
N ILE A 954 48.11 -6.06 -4.13
CA ILE A 954 48.73 -5.07 -5.00
C ILE A 954 47.73 -3.94 -5.18
N ASN A 955 48.07 -2.77 -4.66
CA ASN A 955 47.27 -1.56 -4.74
C ASN A 955 47.84 -0.62 -5.82
N SER A 956 46.97 -0.04 -6.64
CA SER A 956 47.33 1.00 -7.59
C SER A 956 47.59 2.33 -6.88
N VAL A 957 48.49 3.15 -7.43
CA VAL A 957 48.68 4.54 -6.97
C VAL A 957 47.58 5.49 -7.46
N GLU A 958 46.85 5.10 -8.50
CA GLU A 958 45.74 5.88 -9.08
C GLU A 958 44.50 5.01 -9.26
N TYR A 959 43.33 5.60 -9.01
CA TYR A 959 42.04 4.96 -9.21
C TYR A 959 41.83 4.46 -10.64
N SER A 960 41.17 3.31 -10.76
CA SER A 960 40.56 2.87 -12.01
C SER A 960 39.34 2.01 -11.72
N THR A 961 38.29 2.17 -12.53
CA THR A 961 37.11 1.29 -12.53
C THR A 961 37.45 -0.15 -12.92
N GLN A 962 38.63 -0.39 -13.50
CA GLN A 962 39.13 -1.73 -13.84
C GLN A 962 39.88 -2.41 -12.69
N ASN A 963 40.12 -1.70 -11.58
CA ASN A 963 40.70 -2.30 -10.39
C ASN A 963 39.73 -3.36 -9.84
N MET A 964 40.25 -4.51 -9.41
CA MET A 964 39.44 -5.59 -8.86
C MET A 964 38.59 -5.12 -7.67
N GLY A 965 39.13 -4.27 -6.81
CA GLY A 965 38.40 -3.69 -5.69
C GLY A 965 37.22 -2.83 -6.14
N ALA A 966 37.40 -1.98 -7.18
CA ALA A 966 36.31 -1.20 -7.75
C ALA A 966 35.21 -2.10 -8.34
N ILE A 967 35.58 -3.19 -9.01
CA ILE A 967 34.62 -4.19 -9.54
C ILE A 967 33.85 -4.87 -8.39
N ARG A 968 34.53 -5.31 -7.33
CA ARG A 968 33.85 -5.93 -6.17
C ARG A 968 32.94 -4.97 -5.43
N ILE A 969 33.38 -3.73 -5.22
CA ILE A 969 32.55 -2.68 -4.61
C ILE A 969 31.32 -2.42 -5.48
N LYS A 970 31.47 -2.42 -6.81
CA LYS A 970 30.34 -2.26 -7.73
C LYS A 970 29.35 -3.42 -7.65
N GLU A 971 29.81 -4.67 -7.59
CA GLU A 971 28.93 -5.82 -7.37
C GLU A 971 28.23 -5.77 -6.00
N GLN A 972 28.95 -5.35 -4.95
CA GLN A 972 28.36 -5.15 -3.63
C GLN A 972 27.29 -4.05 -3.64
N LEU A 973 27.53 -2.93 -4.33
CA LEU A 973 26.54 -1.86 -4.51
C LEU A 973 25.31 -2.35 -5.26
N LYS A 974 25.49 -3.18 -6.30
CA LYS A 974 24.37 -3.81 -7.01
C LYS A 974 23.55 -4.71 -6.07
N ALA A 975 24.19 -5.48 -5.19
CA ALA A 975 23.50 -6.28 -4.19
C ALA A 975 22.72 -5.41 -3.18
N LEU A 976 23.30 -4.28 -2.74
CA LEU A 976 22.62 -3.34 -1.84
C LEU A 976 21.43 -2.63 -2.51
N HIS A 977 21.52 -2.26 -3.80
CA HIS A 977 20.40 -1.75 -4.59
C HIS A 977 19.23 -2.74 -4.60
N LYS A 978 19.49 -4.02 -4.89
CA LYS A 978 18.46 -5.07 -4.85
C LYS A 978 17.89 -5.24 -3.43
N ARG A 979 18.75 -5.25 -2.40
CA ARG A 979 18.33 -5.50 -1.01
C ARG A 979 17.52 -4.36 -0.42
N PHE A 980 17.98 -3.11 -0.54
CA PHE A 980 17.33 -1.94 0.07
C PHE A 980 16.21 -1.37 -0.79
N LEU A 981 16.40 -1.29 -2.11
CA LEU A 981 15.50 -0.58 -3.02
C LEU A 981 14.67 -1.51 -3.91
N GLY A 982 14.91 -2.83 -3.86
CA GLY A 982 14.24 -3.78 -4.75
C GLY A 982 14.67 -3.68 -6.21
N GLU A 983 15.75 -2.96 -6.50
CA GLU A 983 16.18 -2.67 -7.86
C GLU A 983 17.19 -3.69 -8.39
N GLU A 984 16.84 -4.37 -9.48
CA GLU A 984 17.80 -5.18 -10.24
C GLU A 984 18.51 -4.34 -11.30
N LEU A 985 19.74 -3.92 -10.98
CA LEU A 985 20.56 -3.13 -11.92
C LEU A 985 21.46 -4.02 -12.78
N SER A 986 21.53 -3.71 -14.08
CA SER A 986 22.55 -4.29 -14.96
C SER A 986 23.95 -3.78 -14.59
N SER A 987 24.99 -4.53 -14.94
CA SER A 987 26.39 -4.14 -14.69
C SER A 987 26.80 -2.87 -15.44
N THR A 988 25.99 -2.37 -16.38
CA THR A 988 26.23 -1.15 -17.15
C THR A 988 25.20 -0.06 -16.86
N SER A 989 24.42 -0.20 -15.78
CA SER A 989 23.43 0.81 -15.38
C SER A 989 24.13 2.12 -14.98
N ASP A 990 23.61 3.25 -15.48
CA ASP A 990 24.08 4.59 -15.11
C ASP A 990 23.93 4.86 -13.61
N GLU A 991 22.87 4.34 -12.98
CA GLU A 991 22.65 4.50 -11.53
C GLU A 991 23.71 3.75 -10.71
N LEU A 992 24.14 2.57 -11.20
CA LEU A 992 25.19 1.79 -10.56
C LEU A 992 26.55 2.47 -10.70
N GLU A 993 26.84 3.07 -11.87
CA GLU A 993 28.05 3.89 -12.06
C GLU A 993 28.03 5.14 -11.19
N ALA A 994 26.88 5.80 -11.05
CA ALA A 994 26.71 6.95 -10.16
C ALA A 994 26.93 6.57 -8.68
N SER A 995 26.42 5.41 -8.26
CA SER A 995 26.62 4.87 -6.90
C SER A 995 28.10 4.56 -6.63
N LEU A 996 28.81 3.98 -7.60
CA LEU A 996 30.25 3.72 -7.48
C LEU A 996 31.06 5.03 -7.41
N ALA A 997 30.69 6.04 -8.19
CA ALA A 997 31.31 7.35 -8.15
C ALA A 997 31.07 8.05 -6.80
N LEU A 998 29.85 7.95 -6.24
CA LEU A 998 29.53 8.46 -4.91
C LEU A 998 30.35 7.75 -3.83
N PHE A 999 30.42 6.42 -3.87
CA PHE A 999 31.25 5.63 -2.96
C PHE A 999 32.70 6.13 -2.96
N GLN A 1000 33.30 6.27 -4.14
CA GLN A 1000 34.68 6.75 -4.27
C GLN A 1000 34.83 8.17 -3.71
N GLN A 1001 33.88 9.06 -3.99
CA GLN A 1001 33.91 10.43 -3.51
C GLN A 1001 33.87 10.48 -1.97
N LEU A 1002 32.97 9.70 -1.35
CA LEU A 1002 32.83 9.63 0.11
C LEU A 1002 34.10 9.07 0.75
N TRP A 1003 34.68 8.03 0.15
CA TRP A 1003 35.93 7.42 0.60
C TRP A 1003 37.10 8.41 0.57
N LEU A 1004 37.30 9.12 -0.56
CA LEU A 1004 38.34 10.13 -0.68
C LEU A 1004 38.12 11.32 0.26
N GLN A 1005 36.85 11.75 0.44
CA GLN A 1005 36.53 12.83 1.34
C GLN A 1005 36.91 12.51 2.79
N ARG A 1006 36.80 11.25 3.21
CA ARG A 1006 37.22 10.82 4.55
C ARG A 1006 38.75 10.80 4.70
N TRP A 1007 39.48 10.39 3.65
CA TRP A 1007 40.94 10.57 3.63
C TRP A 1007 41.37 12.04 3.75
N ASP A 1008 40.60 12.95 3.15
CA ASP A 1008 40.88 14.39 3.17
C ASP A 1008 40.41 15.11 4.45
N SER A 1009 39.53 14.52 5.26
CA SER A 1009 38.97 15.19 6.46
C SER A 1009 39.99 15.28 7.60
N GLY A 1010 40.93 14.34 7.66
CA GLY A 1010 41.88 14.23 8.77
C GLY A 1010 41.23 13.79 10.09
N ASP A 1011 40.04 13.21 10.03
CA ASP A 1011 39.39 12.53 11.16
C ASP A 1011 40.27 11.36 11.63
N GLU A 1012 40.13 10.91 12.88
CA GLU A 1012 40.82 9.69 13.33
C GLU A 1012 40.26 8.47 12.59
N PHE A 1013 41.01 7.36 12.61
CA PHE A 1013 40.66 6.10 11.95
C PHE A 1013 39.51 5.35 12.67
N ALA A 1014 38.44 6.06 12.99
CA ALA A 1014 37.26 5.57 13.68
C ALA A 1014 35.97 5.94 12.93
N LEU A 1015 34.95 5.10 13.11
CA LEU A 1015 33.63 5.22 12.51
C LEU A 1015 32.82 6.43 13.00
N SER A 1016 33.08 6.92 14.21
CA SER A 1016 32.23 7.93 14.89
C SER A 1016 32.95 9.22 15.26
N ASP A 1017 34.07 9.54 14.62
CA ASP A 1017 34.89 10.70 15.01
C ASP A 1017 34.44 12.03 14.35
N ALA A 1018 33.43 11.99 13.47
CA ALA A 1018 32.84 13.18 12.89
C ALA A 1018 31.54 13.62 13.61
N ALA A 1019 31.38 14.93 13.81
CA ALA A 1019 30.23 15.51 14.52
C ALA A 1019 28.85 15.30 13.82
N ASP A 1020 28.83 14.74 12.62
CA ASP A 1020 27.65 14.41 11.84
C ASP A 1020 27.41 12.90 11.68
N GLU A 1021 28.14 12.06 12.41
CA GLU A 1021 27.99 10.60 12.43
C GLU A 1021 27.52 10.13 13.82
N SER A 1022 26.58 9.19 13.85
CA SER A 1022 26.09 8.55 15.08
C SER A 1022 26.31 7.04 14.96
N CYS A 1023 27.05 6.46 15.90
CA CYS A 1023 27.29 5.02 15.96
C CYS A 1023 26.97 4.47 17.35
N GLU A 1024 25.76 4.76 17.82
CA GLU A 1024 25.27 4.26 19.10
C GLU A 1024 24.90 2.78 18.95
N ALA A 1025 25.44 1.94 19.83
CA ALA A 1025 25.12 0.52 19.82
C ALA A 1025 23.62 0.31 20.14
N PRO A 1026 22.95 -0.63 19.46
CA PRO A 1026 21.58 -1.02 19.82
C PRO A 1026 21.51 -1.53 21.27
N GLU A 1027 20.31 -1.54 21.84
CA GLU A 1027 20.12 -2.02 23.21
C GLU A 1027 20.62 -3.46 23.37
N GLY A 1028 21.29 -3.74 24.48
CA GLY A 1028 21.91 -5.04 24.76
C GLY A 1028 23.21 -5.32 24.00
N VAL A 1029 23.64 -4.42 23.10
CA VAL A 1029 24.89 -4.54 22.34
C VAL A 1029 25.93 -3.54 22.89
N VAL A 1030 27.20 -3.95 22.91
CA VAL A 1030 28.32 -3.07 23.26
C VAL A 1030 29.34 -3.15 22.13
N PHE A 1031 29.62 -2.01 21.49
CA PHE A 1031 30.75 -1.89 20.58
C PHE A 1031 32.02 -1.62 21.38
N SER A 1032 33.04 -2.42 21.14
CA SER A 1032 34.40 -2.14 21.61
C SER A 1032 35.07 -1.06 20.76
N ASP A 1033 36.17 -0.49 21.25
CA ASP A 1033 36.97 0.44 20.47
C ASP A 1033 37.48 -0.21 19.16
N ASP A 1034 37.74 -1.52 19.18
CA ASP A 1034 38.17 -2.29 18.00
C ASP A 1034 37.05 -2.45 16.97
N ASP A 1035 35.80 -2.58 17.41
CA ASP A 1035 34.63 -2.67 16.52
C ASP A 1035 34.36 -1.38 15.75
N LEU A 1036 34.80 -0.24 16.29
CA LEU A 1036 34.60 1.08 15.72
C LEU A 1036 35.80 1.57 14.89
N GLN A 1037 36.86 0.78 14.76
CA GLN A 1037 38.03 1.13 13.96
C GLN A 1037 37.72 1.06 12.45
N ASP A 1038 38.21 2.04 11.70
CA ASP A 1038 38.03 2.16 10.26
C ASP A 1038 39.31 2.68 9.56
N PRO A 1039 40.37 1.86 9.56
CA PRO A 1039 41.71 2.24 9.07
C PRO A 1039 41.79 2.60 7.59
N GLN A 1040 40.82 2.13 6.83
CA GLN A 1040 40.74 2.33 5.39
C GLN A 1040 39.53 3.17 5.01
N TYR A 1041 38.82 3.74 5.99
CA TYR A 1041 37.62 4.53 5.78
C TYR A 1041 36.52 3.83 4.99
N LEU A 1042 36.50 2.50 4.99
CA LEU A 1042 35.50 1.73 4.26
C LEU A 1042 34.23 1.55 5.09
N ALA A 1043 34.33 1.31 6.39
CA ALA A 1043 33.15 1.11 7.22
C ALA A 1043 32.31 2.40 7.29
N SER A 1044 32.96 3.56 7.46
CA SER A 1044 32.35 4.89 7.40
C SER A 1044 31.77 5.20 6.02
N THR A 1045 32.47 4.84 4.94
CA THR A 1045 31.94 4.98 3.57
C THR A 1045 30.70 4.11 3.36
N TRP A 1046 30.72 2.85 3.80
CA TRP A 1046 29.57 1.96 3.74
C TRP A 1046 28.40 2.47 4.57
N SER A 1047 28.65 3.01 5.76
CA SER A 1047 27.62 3.63 6.60
C SER A 1047 26.95 4.79 5.87
N ARG A 1048 27.73 5.68 5.23
CA ARG A 1048 27.18 6.77 4.41
C ARG A 1048 26.44 6.28 3.15
N MET A 1049 26.84 5.16 2.57
CA MET A 1049 26.08 4.52 1.49
C MET A 1049 24.76 3.94 1.98
N LEU A 1050 24.71 3.29 3.15
CA LEU A 1050 23.46 2.84 3.75
C LEU A 1050 22.52 4.00 4.06
N LEU A 1051 23.06 5.14 4.52
CA LEU A 1051 22.30 6.38 4.69
C LEU A 1051 21.70 6.85 3.36
N TYR A 1052 22.48 6.83 2.27
CA TYR A 1052 21.99 7.14 0.93
C TYR A 1052 20.84 6.21 0.51
N PHE A 1053 20.99 4.89 0.70
CA PHE A 1053 19.93 3.93 0.37
C PHE A 1053 18.67 4.15 1.21
N MET A 1054 18.80 4.31 2.53
CA MET A 1054 17.66 4.47 3.44
C MET A 1054 16.95 5.82 3.32
N THR A 1055 17.54 6.78 2.62
CA THR A 1055 16.92 8.09 2.34
C THR A 1055 16.39 8.21 0.91
N ASP A 1056 16.57 7.18 0.09
CA ASP A 1056 15.99 7.13 -1.24
C ASP A 1056 14.47 6.94 -1.19
N TYR A 1057 13.78 7.47 -2.21
CA TYR A 1057 12.34 7.33 -2.36
C TYR A 1057 11.90 5.86 -2.30
N LYS A 1058 12.59 4.95 -2.99
CA LYS A 1058 12.25 3.52 -3.05
C LYS A 1058 12.53 2.75 -1.75
N TYR A 1059 13.26 3.36 -0.81
CA TYR A 1059 13.36 2.78 0.52
C TYR A 1059 12.11 3.08 1.36
N LEU A 1060 11.59 4.30 1.24
CA LEU A 1060 10.42 4.75 2.00
C LEU A 1060 9.09 4.31 1.37
N HIS A 1061 9.10 3.89 0.10
CA HIS A 1061 7.91 3.51 -0.63
C HIS A 1061 7.99 2.08 -1.16
N GLU A 1062 6.83 1.46 -1.38
CA GLU A 1062 6.66 0.13 -1.99
C GLU A 1062 5.50 0.12 -3.00
#